data_AF-A0A6G1SCC4-F1
#
_entry.id   AF-A0A6G1SCC4-F1
#
_cell.length_a   1.000
_cell.length_b   1.000
_cell.length_c   1.000
_cell.angle_alpha   90.00
_cell.angle_beta   90.00
_cell.angle_gamma   90.00
#
_symmetry.space_group_name_H-M   'P 1'
#
loop_
_entity.id
_entity.type
_entity.pdbx_description
1 polymer ?
#
loop_
_entity_poly.entity_id
_entity_poly.type
_entity_poly.pdbx_seq_one_letter_code
_entity_poly.pdbx_strand_id
1 'polypeptide(L)'
;WHLFLNDLADRLVMDKRCINYFKKIIMSNFDATRLASLILTQLDHLKQYRQLQLSYFYIKVLLDVSNIVTKQMSASWFSSNEISLEKIACILDFIARFNFTQHRVELIRKFYDCAYVIQDQQHSQSNSWFGSLMPSNSPQRHFSTNLHILARKFKKYIWLQWVTTECDALRLEKVWEDIVAYLSTNEEANLDSAIKKFCPQINPALFRSILPIYSWVDLIFDIMETDLNHPLCPLIWYNFYLNYFANSLNGVSVGVKLISQETLTRLMDRLDSLHKYHSYKQKNWSSSSALQKNPSLTQLYQAYKLWLRDTSLHDAYVDIDSLGDQYLVPLLKAVMESSNANACLHYIDLDRIESQNKSLSHVWISSTRPLLSDQKNPIEDPIIYLDNNDLDDTQGDEFMQNEPADDAASLIARSHGIQPESKAARSLDDGQQELNKALDDDFFGEKKYRTGDELISLVKEQFSIVFEESTLFQLNISELNRTKTELIELVLRLYTNKKRTFVRVAPCIEGNECAGPARIKLEAEEALMDERKSQCIQDRRGQCQELVGELLVMPRNSCVKATILIEDNTKRLIDDPMRSKMVIETLLSWLSKSENYSQLNGSFCTANHLFKTVLEILSTSDQVDAYNHSIINVCLEHPESVQILSPYLSPCSCTAECFLDLYKTICSKQMTLGPMATFVMLSKFDIKSWLNTNSNKTKKAYHELIVTTCLAFKDIGKEPDKSNELTMDLFRRHLQIELAAPIREKPDELFLVLEQFLNLMDERVLAPNLWLDFLIII
;
A
#
# COMPACT_ATOMS: atom_id res chain seq x y z
N TRP A 1 6.30 26.34 -9.48
CA TRP A 1 5.93 25.59 -8.26
C TRP A 1 4.71 24.68 -8.44
N HIS A 2 3.53 25.16 -8.85
CA HIS A 2 2.37 24.29 -9.14
C HIS A 2 2.63 23.25 -10.24
N LEU A 3 3.33 23.66 -11.32
CA LEU A 3 3.84 22.76 -12.35
C LEU A 3 4.87 21.77 -11.78
N PHE A 4 5.76 22.23 -10.90
CA PHE A 4 6.88 21.43 -10.38
C PHE A 4 6.43 20.27 -9.47
N LEU A 5 5.37 20.43 -8.68
CA LEU A 5 4.86 19.36 -7.80
C LEU A 5 3.96 18.36 -8.53
N ASN A 6 3.18 18.80 -9.52
CA ASN A 6 2.48 17.88 -10.41
C ASN A 6 3.48 17.10 -11.26
N ASP A 7 4.50 17.77 -11.77
CA ASP A 7 5.62 17.18 -12.50
C ASP A 7 6.46 16.27 -11.59
N LEU A 8 6.64 16.59 -10.30
CA LEU A 8 7.27 15.67 -9.34
C LEU A 8 6.41 14.43 -9.09
N ALA A 9 5.09 14.57 -8.91
CA ALA A 9 4.19 13.44 -8.76
C ALA A 9 4.16 12.59 -10.04
N ASP A 10 4.15 13.22 -11.21
CA ASP A 10 4.21 12.55 -12.49
C ASP A 10 5.58 11.86 -12.69
N ARG A 11 6.71 12.49 -12.37
CA ARG A 11 8.06 11.90 -12.41
C ARG A 11 8.25 10.76 -11.40
N LEU A 12 7.71 10.90 -10.19
CA LEU A 12 7.76 9.86 -9.15
C LEU A 12 6.91 8.65 -9.53
N VAL A 13 5.77 8.87 -10.17
CA VAL A 13 4.96 7.78 -10.74
C VAL A 13 5.67 7.14 -11.95
N MET A 14 6.38 7.92 -12.77
CA MET A 14 7.22 7.35 -13.84
C MET A 14 8.43 6.56 -13.30
N ASP A 15 8.84 6.77 -12.04
CA ASP A 15 9.82 5.91 -11.38
C ASP A 15 9.19 4.55 -11.07
N LYS A 16 9.56 3.56 -11.89
CA LYS A 16 9.15 2.16 -11.73
C LYS A 16 9.46 1.62 -10.32
N ARG A 17 10.44 2.17 -9.60
CA ARG A 17 10.75 1.78 -8.21
C ARG A 17 9.65 2.19 -7.24
N CYS A 18 9.03 3.36 -7.43
CA CYS A 18 7.92 3.82 -6.60
C CYS A 18 6.70 2.90 -6.78
N ILE A 19 6.30 2.64 -8.02
CA ILE A 19 5.19 1.72 -8.33
C ILE A 19 5.49 0.30 -7.79
N ASN A 20 6.72 -0.20 -7.97
CA ASN A 20 7.12 -1.51 -7.45
C ASN A 20 7.12 -1.56 -5.91
N TYR A 21 7.44 -0.47 -5.23
CA TYR A 21 7.37 -0.38 -3.77
C TYR A 21 5.92 -0.49 -3.28
N PHE A 22 5.01 0.32 -3.83
CA PHE A 22 3.59 0.23 -3.49
C PHE A 22 2.99 -1.12 -3.87
N LYS A 23 3.39 -1.70 -5.00
CA LYS A 23 3.01 -3.06 -5.37
C LYS A 23 3.44 -4.08 -4.31
N LYS A 24 4.71 -4.04 -3.84
CA LYS A 24 5.20 -4.92 -2.78
C LYS A 24 4.42 -4.75 -1.48
N ILE A 25 4.09 -3.51 -1.09
CA ILE A 25 3.24 -3.25 0.09
C ILE A 25 1.86 -3.86 -0.08
N ILE A 26 1.19 -3.62 -1.21
CA ILE A 26 -0.18 -4.11 -1.47
C ILE A 26 -0.22 -5.64 -1.58
N MET A 27 0.84 -6.26 -2.10
CA MET A 27 0.97 -7.72 -2.17
C MET A 27 1.41 -8.37 -0.83
N SER A 28 1.88 -7.58 0.14
CA SER A 28 2.21 -8.07 1.48
C SER A 28 0.96 -8.34 2.33
N ASN A 29 1.12 -9.02 3.48
CA ASN A 29 0.03 -9.29 4.42
C ASN A 29 -0.42 -8.08 5.27
N PHE A 30 -0.08 -6.86 4.85
CA PHE A 30 -0.43 -5.65 5.58
C PHE A 30 -1.95 -5.34 5.59
N ASP A 31 -2.43 -4.71 6.67
CA ASP A 31 -3.83 -4.28 6.87
C ASP A 31 -4.11 -2.94 6.16
N ALA A 32 -4.89 -2.97 5.08
CA ALA A 32 -5.21 -1.78 4.29
C ALA A 32 -5.83 -0.63 5.11
N THR A 33 -6.56 -0.92 6.19
CA THR A 33 -7.18 0.09 7.05
C THR A 33 -6.13 0.91 7.79
N ARG A 34 -5.03 0.26 8.22
CA ARG A 34 -3.90 0.93 8.89
C ARG A 34 -3.10 1.80 7.92
N LEU A 35 -2.95 1.38 6.66
CA LEU A 35 -2.24 2.17 5.64
C LEU A 35 -3.09 3.36 5.23
N ALA A 36 -4.40 3.16 5.07
CA ALA A 36 -5.33 4.25 4.86
C ALA A 36 -5.25 5.25 6.03
N SER A 37 -5.27 4.79 7.28
CA SER A 37 -5.14 5.63 8.46
C SER A 37 -3.81 6.41 8.53
N LEU A 38 -2.69 5.79 8.15
CA LEU A 38 -1.40 6.49 7.98
C LEU A 38 -1.48 7.57 6.90
N ILE A 39 -2.01 7.24 5.72
CA ILE A 39 -2.17 8.18 4.61
C ILE A 39 -3.06 9.36 5.04
N LEU A 40 -4.19 9.09 5.72
CA LEU A 40 -5.08 10.15 6.19
C LEU A 40 -4.41 11.03 7.24
N THR A 41 -3.59 10.46 8.14
CA THR A 41 -2.80 11.24 9.11
C THR A 41 -1.81 12.17 8.39
N GLN A 42 -1.15 11.67 7.34
CA GLN A 42 -0.26 12.50 6.53
C GLN A 42 -1.01 13.62 5.80
N LEU A 43 -2.21 13.34 5.32
CA LEU A 43 -3.06 14.33 4.64
C LEU A 43 -3.60 15.39 5.61
N ASP A 44 -3.97 15.00 6.83
CA ASP A 44 -4.54 15.86 7.88
C ASP A 44 -3.54 16.92 8.39
N HIS A 45 -2.25 16.58 8.41
CA HIS A 45 -1.18 17.52 8.80
C HIS A 45 -0.77 18.52 7.71
N LEU A 46 -1.35 18.42 6.50
CA LEU A 46 -0.98 19.27 5.37
C LEU A 46 -1.97 20.43 5.19
N LYS A 47 -1.47 21.57 4.73
CA LYS A 47 -2.34 22.65 4.23
C LYS A 47 -3.13 22.15 3.02
N GLN A 48 -4.38 22.59 2.88
CA GLN A 48 -5.36 22.23 1.83
C GLN A 48 -4.74 21.95 0.44
N TYR A 49 -3.90 22.84 -0.07
CA TYR A 49 -3.28 22.65 -1.38
C TYR A 49 -2.35 21.42 -1.45
N ARG A 50 -1.52 21.21 -0.43
CA ARG A 50 -0.58 20.06 -0.37
C ARG A 50 -1.34 18.75 -0.14
N GLN A 51 -2.43 18.81 0.61
CA GLN A 51 -3.35 17.69 0.82
C GLN A 51 -3.94 17.17 -0.50
N LEU A 52 -4.42 18.08 -1.37
CA LEU A 52 -4.97 17.69 -2.68
C LEU A 52 -3.90 17.08 -3.60
N GLN A 53 -2.69 17.63 -3.60
CA GLN A 53 -1.59 17.10 -4.43
C GLN A 53 -1.12 15.73 -3.97
N LEU A 54 -0.98 15.52 -2.66
CA LEU A 54 -0.61 14.23 -2.11
C LEU A 54 -1.73 13.19 -2.34
N SER A 55 -3.00 13.61 -2.25
CA SER A 55 -4.14 12.76 -2.63
C SER A 55 -4.07 12.34 -4.10
N TYR A 56 -3.77 13.28 -5.01
CA TYR A 56 -3.57 12.97 -6.43
C TYR A 56 -2.45 11.95 -6.66
N PHE A 57 -1.31 12.10 -5.99
CA PHE A 57 -0.21 11.14 -6.05
C PHE A 57 -0.68 9.73 -5.63
N TYR A 58 -1.37 9.59 -4.50
CA TYR A 58 -1.85 8.29 -4.04
C TYR A 58 -2.88 7.68 -5.00
N ILE A 59 -3.85 8.46 -5.49
CA ILE A 59 -4.85 8.00 -6.45
C ILE A 59 -4.17 7.43 -7.70
N LYS A 60 -3.19 8.17 -8.25
CA LYS A 60 -2.46 7.78 -9.45
C LYS A 60 -1.66 6.49 -9.24
N VAL A 61 -0.84 6.43 -8.18
CA VAL A 61 -0.04 5.25 -7.85
C VAL A 61 -0.92 4.02 -7.62
N LEU A 62 -2.02 4.15 -6.88
CA LEU A 62 -2.90 3.03 -6.56
C LEU A 62 -3.63 2.49 -7.81
N LEU A 63 -4.05 3.36 -8.72
CA LEU A 63 -4.64 2.94 -9.99
C LEU A 63 -3.62 2.27 -10.92
N ASP A 64 -2.37 2.74 -10.94
CA ASP A 64 -1.27 2.10 -11.69
C ASP A 64 -0.85 0.75 -11.10
N VAL A 65 -0.81 0.62 -9.77
CA VAL A 65 -0.60 -0.67 -9.11
C VAL A 65 -1.77 -1.61 -9.41
N SER A 66 -3.02 -1.12 -9.38
CA SER A 66 -4.19 -1.92 -9.78
C SER A 66 -4.08 -2.40 -11.22
N ASN A 67 -3.66 -1.55 -12.16
CA ASN A 67 -3.37 -1.93 -13.54
C ASN A 67 -2.41 -3.12 -13.61
N ILE A 68 -1.32 -3.09 -12.83
CA ILE A 68 -0.30 -4.14 -12.82
C ILE A 68 -0.84 -5.43 -12.20
N VAL A 69 -1.55 -5.34 -11.07
CA VAL A 69 -2.14 -6.52 -10.39
C VAL A 69 -3.19 -7.18 -11.29
N THR A 70 -4.08 -6.40 -11.93
CA THR A 70 -5.10 -6.91 -12.85
C THR A 70 -4.47 -7.56 -14.10
N LYS A 71 -3.38 -6.99 -14.64
CA LYS A 71 -2.60 -7.63 -15.73
C LYS A 71 -2.01 -8.98 -15.28
N GLN A 72 -1.51 -9.08 -14.05
CA GLN A 72 -0.99 -10.34 -13.50
C GLN A 72 -2.10 -11.39 -13.24
N MET A 73 -3.33 -10.98 -12.91
CA MET A 73 -4.48 -11.89 -12.80
C MET A 73 -4.83 -12.56 -14.13
N SER A 74 -4.70 -11.85 -15.26
CA SER A 74 -4.94 -12.45 -16.58
C SER A 74 -3.96 -13.56 -16.95
N ALA A 75 -2.81 -13.63 -16.25
CA ALA A 75 -1.75 -14.61 -16.47
C ALA A 75 -1.65 -15.68 -15.36
N SER A 76 -2.36 -15.53 -14.23
CA SER A 76 -2.25 -16.43 -13.07
C SER A 76 -3.62 -16.84 -12.52
N TRP A 77 -3.87 -18.14 -12.41
CA TRP A 77 -5.15 -18.73 -11.97
C TRP A 77 -5.44 -18.63 -10.45
N PHE A 78 -4.67 -17.86 -9.67
CA PHE A 78 -4.74 -17.88 -8.20
C PHE A 78 -5.51 -16.70 -7.57
N SER A 79 -6.22 -17.00 -6.47
CA SER A 79 -7.05 -16.12 -5.64
C SER A 79 -6.30 -15.06 -4.80
N SER A 80 -4.96 -15.12 -4.74
CA SER A 80 -4.15 -14.17 -3.94
C SER A 80 -4.20 -12.73 -4.44
N ASN A 81 -4.40 -12.54 -5.75
CA ASN A 81 -4.47 -11.21 -6.36
C ASN A 81 -5.79 -10.48 -6.05
N GLU A 82 -6.84 -11.20 -5.64
CA GLU A 82 -8.15 -10.60 -5.31
C GLU A 82 -8.09 -9.79 -4.01
N ILE A 83 -7.41 -10.31 -2.98
CA ILE A 83 -7.17 -9.61 -1.71
C ILE A 83 -6.37 -8.33 -1.95
N SER A 84 -5.39 -8.36 -2.86
CA SER A 84 -4.60 -7.17 -3.21
C SER A 84 -5.44 -6.09 -3.89
N LEU A 85 -6.37 -6.44 -4.79
CA LEU A 85 -7.28 -5.47 -5.40
C LEU A 85 -8.27 -4.90 -4.38
N GLU A 86 -8.73 -5.71 -3.43
CA GLU A 86 -9.61 -5.25 -2.35
C GLU A 86 -8.90 -4.22 -1.45
N LYS A 87 -7.62 -4.45 -1.13
CA LYS A 87 -6.80 -3.50 -0.37
C LYS A 87 -6.69 -2.15 -1.09
N ILE A 88 -6.52 -2.16 -2.41
CA ILE A 88 -6.49 -0.92 -3.21
C ILE A 88 -7.85 -0.21 -3.16
N ALA A 89 -8.94 -0.95 -3.36
CA ALA A 89 -10.29 -0.38 -3.30
C ALA A 89 -10.58 0.27 -1.93
N CYS A 90 -10.17 -0.40 -0.85
CA CYS A 90 -10.27 0.10 0.52
C CYS A 90 -9.56 1.45 0.71
N ILE A 91 -8.30 1.57 0.25
CA ILE A 91 -7.52 2.79 0.43
C ILE A 91 -8.10 3.94 -0.41
N LEU A 92 -8.51 3.66 -1.65
CA LEU A 92 -9.13 4.66 -2.51
C LEU A 92 -10.46 5.17 -1.94
N ASP A 93 -11.27 4.29 -1.32
CA ASP A 93 -12.50 4.65 -0.63
C ASP A 93 -12.24 5.63 0.53
N PHE A 94 -11.24 5.36 1.36
CA PHE A 94 -10.85 6.27 2.45
C PHE A 94 -10.31 7.61 1.95
N ILE A 95 -9.51 7.63 0.88
CA ILE A 95 -9.03 8.88 0.26
C ILE A 95 -10.21 9.70 -0.28
N ALA A 96 -11.19 9.05 -0.90
CA ALA A 96 -12.39 9.70 -1.41
C ALA A 96 -13.22 10.32 -0.27
N ARG A 97 -13.44 9.56 0.81
CA ARG A 97 -14.14 10.05 2.02
C ARG A 97 -13.42 11.21 2.68
N PHE A 98 -12.09 11.15 2.77
CA PHE A 98 -11.29 12.18 3.43
C PHE A 98 -11.37 13.53 2.72
N ASN A 99 -11.29 13.53 1.40
CA ASN A 99 -11.29 14.75 0.61
C ASN A 99 -12.70 15.29 0.30
N PHE A 100 -13.76 14.57 0.66
CA PHE A 100 -15.13 14.94 0.35
C PHE A 100 -15.55 16.28 0.94
N THR A 101 -15.19 16.57 2.19
CA THR A 101 -15.69 17.77 2.89
C THR A 101 -15.05 19.05 2.38
N GLN A 102 -13.78 18.99 1.94
CA GLN A 102 -12.98 20.18 1.60
C GLN A 102 -12.71 20.34 0.10
N HIS A 103 -12.62 19.24 -0.68
CA HIS A 103 -12.09 19.25 -2.05
C HIS A 103 -12.88 18.37 -3.02
N ARG A 104 -14.20 18.29 -2.86
CA ARG A 104 -15.09 17.37 -3.61
C ARG A 104 -14.92 17.44 -5.14
N VAL A 105 -14.97 18.65 -5.71
CA VAL A 105 -14.96 18.83 -7.18
C VAL A 105 -13.58 18.52 -7.76
N GLU A 106 -12.53 19.02 -7.11
CA GLU A 106 -11.15 18.77 -7.51
C GLU A 106 -10.80 17.29 -7.40
N LEU A 107 -11.27 16.61 -6.35
CA LEU A 107 -11.10 15.17 -6.16
C LEU A 107 -11.68 14.37 -7.32
N ILE A 108 -12.92 14.66 -7.74
CA ILE A 108 -13.56 13.97 -8.87
C ILE A 108 -12.70 14.17 -10.13
N ARG A 109 -12.24 15.40 -10.40
CA ARG A 109 -11.33 15.67 -11.54
C ARG A 109 -10.03 14.87 -11.44
N LYS A 110 -9.44 14.73 -10.25
CA LYS A 110 -8.22 13.93 -10.05
C LYS A 110 -8.44 12.45 -10.33
N PHE A 111 -9.55 11.87 -9.88
CA PHE A 111 -9.92 10.51 -10.25
C PHE A 111 -10.14 10.35 -11.76
N TYR A 112 -10.83 11.32 -12.38
CA TYR A 112 -11.06 11.34 -13.82
C TYR A 112 -9.76 11.39 -14.62
N ASP A 113 -8.86 12.33 -14.30
CA ASP A 113 -7.56 12.50 -14.95
C ASP A 113 -6.74 11.20 -14.88
N CYS A 114 -6.68 10.58 -13.70
CA CYS A 114 -5.93 9.35 -13.50
C CYS A 114 -6.55 8.13 -14.22
N ALA A 115 -7.89 8.04 -14.24
CA ALA A 115 -8.58 6.86 -14.78
C ALA A 115 -8.72 6.89 -16.31
N TYR A 116 -8.89 8.08 -16.92
CA TYR A 116 -9.26 8.21 -18.33
C TYR A 116 -8.20 8.90 -19.19
N VAL A 117 -7.51 9.93 -18.70
CA VAL A 117 -6.56 10.71 -19.53
C VAL A 117 -5.23 9.97 -19.76
N ILE A 118 -4.82 9.12 -18.82
CA ILE A 118 -3.53 8.39 -18.89
C ILE A 118 -3.61 7.12 -19.77
N GLN A 119 -4.81 6.53 -19.96
CA GLN A 119 -4.97 5.33 -20.80
C GLN A 119 -4.84 5.64 -22.30
N ASP A 120 -5.29 6.81 -22.77
CA ASP A 120 -5.16 7.21 -24.17
C ASP A 120 -3.71 7.45 -24.60
N GLN A 121 -2.82 7.81 -23.67
CA GLN A 121 -1.39 8.02 -23.95
C GLN A 121 -0.58 6.70 -24.02
N GLN A 122 -0.99 5.63 -23.32
CA GLN A 122 -0.27 4.35 -23.34
C GLN A 122 -0.61 3.46 -24.56
N HIS A 123 -1.74 3.73 -25.22
CA HIS A 123 -2.17 2.98 -26.41
C HIS A 123 -1.47 3.40 -27.71
N SER A 124 -0.74 4.51 -27.73
CA SER A 124 -0.01 4.99 -28.91
C SER A 124 1.46 4.53 -29.01
N GLN A 125 2.00 3.83 -28.00
CA GLN A 125 3.42 3.41 -28.00
C GLN A 125 3.71 1.94 -27.63
N SER A 126 2.72 1.09 -27.38
CA SER A 126 2.98 -0.33 -27.09
C SER A 126 2.58 -1.26 -28.23
N ASN A 127 3.57 -1.66 -29.03
CA ASN A 127 3.56 -2.93 -29.76
C ASN A 127 3.61 -4.10 -28.75
N SER A 128 2.52 -4.28 -28.00
CA SER A 128 2.38 -5.41 -27.09
C SER A 128 1.85 -6.63 -27.85
N TRP A 129 2.71 -7.64 -27.95
CA TRP A 129 2.52 -8.96 -28.57
C TRP A 129 1.26 -9.72 -28.06
N PHE A 130 0.57 -9.29 -27.01
CA PHE A 130 -0.68 -9.96 -26.56
C PHE A 130 -1.91 -9.71 -27.47
N GLY A 131 -1.76 -9.02 -28.59
CA GLY A 131 -2.83 -8.82 -29.58
C GLY A 131 -3.25 -10.06 -30.39
N SER A 132 -2.57 -11.22 -30.30
CA SER A 132 -2.78 -12.33 -31.26
C SER A 132 -3.39 -13.63 -30.71
N LEU A 133 -3.89 -13.69 -29.47
CA LEU A 133 -4.45 -14.93 -28.90
C LEU A 133 -5.95 -14.88 -28.57
N MET A 134 -6.68 -13.89 -29.10
CA MET A 134 -8.16 -13.91 -29.12
C MET A 134 -8.65 -13.41 -30.48
N PRO A 135 -9.49 -14.16 -31.22
CA PRO A 135 -10.04 -13.69 -32.48
C PRO A 135 -11.12 -12.63 -32.23
N SER A 136 -10.87 -11.42 -32.73
CA SER A 136 -11.79 -10.37 -33.24
C SER A 136 -13.07 -9.95 -32.48
N ASN A 137 -13.31 -8.62 -32.51
CA ASN A 137 -14.61 -7.93 -32.38
C ASN A 137 -15.29 -7.89 -31.01
N SER A 138 -14.74 -7.14 -30.05
CA SER A 138 -15.60 -6.54 -29.00
C SER A 138 -15.27 -5.05 -28.75
N PRO A 139 -16.26 -4.13 -28.86
CA PRO A 139 -16.12 -2.73 -28.46
C PRO A 139 -16.09 -2.58 -26.92
N GLN A 140 -15.72 -3.64 -26.19
CA GLN A 140 -15.85 -3.75 -24.73
C GLN A 140 -14.72 -2.99 -23.99
N ARG A 141 -13.63 -2.65 -24.67
CA ARG A 141 -12.44 -2.04 -24.04
C ARG A 141 -12.41 -0.50 -24.04
N HIS A 142 -13.37 0.19 -24.65
CA HIS A 142 -13.36 1.66 -24.71
C HIS A 142 -14.02 2.37 -23.52
N PHE A 143 -14.79 1.67 -22.68
CA PHE A 143 -15.61 2.30 -21.62
C PHE A 143 -15.35 1.81 -20.19
N SER A 144 -14.66 0.69 -19.98
CA SER A 144 -14.40 0.13 -18.65
C SER A 144 -12.95 0.34 -18.23
N THR A 145 -12.72 1.21 -17.24
CA THR A 145 -11.40 1.44 -16.61
C THR A 145 -11.16 0.50 -15.43
N ASN A 146 -9.94 0.46 -14.89
CA ASN A 146 -9.68 -0.30 -13.65
C ASN A 146 -10.45 0.25 -12.44
N LEU A 147 -10.76 1.55 -12.44
CA LEU A 147 -11.63 2.15 -11.43
C LEU A 147 -13.01 1.46 -11.42
N HIS A 148 -13.59 1.18 -12.60
CA HIS A 148 -14.84 0.42 -12.71
C HIS A 148 -14.71 -1.02 -12.22
N ILE A 149 -13.58 -1.68 -12.51
CA ILE A 149 -13.33 -3.06 -12.06
C ILE A 149 -13.34 -3.12 -10.53
N LEU A 150 -12.66 -2.18 -9.87
CA LEU A 150 -12.62 -2.09 -8.41
C LEU A 150 -14.02 -1.78 -7.83
N ALA A 151 -14.69 -0.75 -8.35
CA ALA A 151 -15.99 -0.29 -7.85
C ALA A 151 -17.12 -1.33 -8.03
N ARG A 152 -17.14 -2.03 -9.17
CA ARG A 152 -18.15 -3.08 -9.44
C ARG A 152 -17.91 -4.34 -8.63
N LYS A 153 -16.64 -4.69 -8.40
CA LYS A 153 -16.28 -5.91 -7.68
C LYS A 153 -16.46 -5.77 -6.16
N PHE A 154 -16.09 -4.62 -5.60
CA PHE A 154 -16.08 -4.40 -4.15
C PHE A 154 -17.16 -3.41 -3.72
N LYS A 155 -18.44 -3.83 -3.82
CA LYS A 155 -19.62 -2.99 -3.59
C LYS A 155 -19.75 -2.36 -2.20
N LYS A 156 -19.03 -2.88 -1.21
CA LYS A 156 -19.01 -2.32 0.15
C LYS A 156 -18.30 -0.96 0.24
N TYR A 157 -17.51 -0.58 -0.76
CA TYR A 157 -16.77 0.69 -0.81
C TYR A 157 -17.59 1.77 -1.54
N ILE A 158 -18.57 2.32 -0.82
CA ILE A 158 -19.59 3.24 -1.37
C ILE A 158 -18.97 4.57 -1.83
N TRP A 159 -17.92 5.07 -1.18
CA TRP A 159 -17.25 6.32 -1.59
C TRP A 159 -16.52 6.13 -2.91
N LEU A 160 -15.92 4.96 -3.11
CA LEU A 160 -15.30 4.60 -4.39
C LEU A 160 -16.33 4.47 -5.51
N GLN A 161 -17.49 3.85 -5.25
CA GLN A 161 -18.57 3.75 -6.24
C GLN A 161 -19.14 5.13 -6.59
N TRP A 162 -19.35 5.99 -5.60
CA TRP A 162 -19.82 7.37 -5.80
C TRP A 162 -18.85 8.14 -6.71
N VAL A 163 -17.55 8.19 -6.39
CA VAL A 163 -16.59 8.95 -7.21
C VAL A 163 -16.44 8.38 -8.62
N THR A 164 -16.57 7.05 -8.79
CA THR A 164 -16.57 6.40 -10.10
C THR A 164 -17.75 6.88 -10.95
N THR A 165 -18.94 6.96 -10.35
CA THR A 165 -20.17 7.40 -11.02
C THR A 165 -20.10 8.90 -11.38
N GLU A 166 -19.54 9.74 -10.51
CA GLU A 166 -19.27 11.16 -10.80
C GLU A 166 -18.30 11.32 -11.97
N CYS A 167 -17.26 10.48 -12.05
CA CYS A 167 -16.33 10.50 -13.18
C CYS A 167 -17.01 10.10 -14.50
N ASP A 168 -17.94 9.14 -14.47
CA ASP A 168 -18.74 8.78 -15.66
C ASP A 168 -19.68 9.90 -16.07
N ALA A 169 -20.29 10.61 -15.11
CA ALA A 169 -21.11 11.78 -15.40
C ALA A 169 -20.30 12.87 -16.14
N LEU A 170 -19.09 13.18 -15.66
CA LEU A 170 -18.18 14.11 -16.35
C LEU A 170 -17.77 13.60 -17.75
N ARG A 171 -17.47 12.31 -17.86
CA ARG A 171 -17.02 11.71 -19.13
C ARG A 171 -18.11 11.73 -20.21
N LEU A 172 -19.36 11.52 -19.79
CA LEU A 172 -20.51 11.33 -20.67
C LEU A 172 -21.36 12.58 -20.81
N GLU A 173 -21.01 13.70 -20.15
CA GLU A 173 -21.81 14.94 -20.09
C GLU A 173 -22.40 15.35 -21.46
N LYS A 174 -21.56 15.52 -22.48
CA LYS A 174 -22.02 15.91 -23.83
C LYS A 174 -22.92 14.86 -24.50
N VAL A 175 -22.58 13.58 -24.35
CA VAL A 175 -23.36 12.48 -24.93
C VAL A 175 -24.72 12.37 -24.22
N TRP A 176 -24.73 12.64 -22.92
CA TRP A 176 -25.94 12.69 -22.12
C TRP A 176 -26.85 13.85 -22.54
N GLU A 177 -26.30 15.06 -22.72
CA GLU A 177 -27.04 16.21 -23.26
C GLU A 177 -27.69 15.91 -24.62
N ASP A 178 -26.94 15.30 -25.54
CA ASP A 178 -27.44 14.90 -26.86
C ASP A 178 -28.58 13.86 -26.77
N ILE A 179 -28.44 12.88 -25.87
CA ILE A 179 -29.48 11.86 -25.61
C ILE A 179 -30.73 12.52 -25.02
N VAL A 180 -30.57 13.40 -24.03
CA VAL A 180 -31.68 14.13 -23.39
C VAL A 180 -32.40 15.02 -24.41
N ALA A 181 -31.67 15.76 -25.24
CA ALA A 181 -32.23 16.57 -26.32
C ALA A 181 -33.03 15.73 -27.33
N TYR A 182 -32.51 14.57 -27.70
CA TYR A 182 -33.19 13.68 -28.64
C TYR A 182 -34.45 13.03 -28.05
N LEU A 183 -34.40 12.56 -26.80
CA LEU A 183 -35.53 11.92 -26.12
C LEU A 183 -36.64 12.91 -25.73
N SER A 184 -36.29 14.16 -25.44
CA SER A 184 -37.26 15.22 -25.14
C SER A 184 -37.97 15.74 -26.39
N THR A 185 -37.32 15.71 -27.56
CA THR A 185 -37.91 16.17 -28.83
C THR A 185 -38.75 15.09 -29.52
N ASN A 186 -38.44 13.81 -29.33
CA ASN A 186 -39.12 12.70 -29.98
C ASN A 186 -39.95 11.89 -28.98
N GLU A 187 -41.27 11.99 -29.06
CA GLU A 187 -42.19 11.28 -28.16
C GLU A 187 -42.04 9.75 -28.24
N GLU A 188 -41.98 9.19 -29.46
CA GLU A 188 -41.89 7.75 -29.70
C GLU A 188 -40.48 7.15 -29.57
N ALA A 189 -39.44 7.98 -29.39
CA ALA A 189 -38.06 7.50 -29.33
C ALA A 189 -37.75 6.83 -27.98
N ASN A 190 -37.07 5.68 -28.05
CA ASN A 190 -36.55 4.97 -26.89
C ASN A 190 -35.04 5.15 -26.73
N LEU A 191 -34.50 4.84 -25.55
CA LEU A 191 -33.07 4.98 -25.25
C LEU A 191 -32.18 4.24 -26.25
N ASP A 192 -32.56 3.05 -26.70
CA ASP A 192 -31.75 2.26 -27.63
C ASP A 192 -31.66 2.92 -29.02
N SER A 193 -32.72 3.61 -29.45
CA SER A 193 -32.72 4.42 -30.68
C SER A 193 -31.80 5.65 -30.54
N ALA A 194 -31.76 6.28 -29.36
CA ALA A 194 -30.87 7.39 -29.05
C ALA A 194 -29.40 6.94 -29.06
N ILE A 195 -29.10 5.81 -28.40
CA ILE A 195 -27.73 5.26 -28.35
C ILE A 195 -27.26 4.87 -29.75
N LYS A 196 -28.10 4.21 -30.56
CA LYS A 196 -27.73 3.87 -31.95
C LYS A 196 -27.43 5.10 -32.81
N LYS A 197 -28.05 6.24 -32.52
CA LYS A 197 -27.84 7.50 -33.25
C LYS A 197 -26.52 8.18 -32.90
N PHE A 198 -26.23 8.35 -31.61
CA PHE A 198 -25.05 9.10 -31.14
C PHE A 198 -23.83 8.21 -30.85
N CYS A 199 -24.04 6.92 -30.67
CA CYS A 199 -23.02 5.92 -30.33
C CYS A 199 -23.18 4.65 -31.20
N PRO A 200 -23.15 4.74 -32.54
CA PRO A 200 -23.52 3.65 -33.45
C PRO A 200 -22.61 2.41 -33.36
N GLN A 201 -21.38 2.57 -32.86
CA GLN A 201 -20.39 1.49 -32.76
C GLN A 201 -20.43 0.73 -31.43
N ILE A 202 -21.28 1.15 -30.48
CA ILE A 202 -21.31 0.63 -29.11
C ILE A 202 -22.57 -0.21 -28.90
N ASN A 203 -22.41 -1.35 -28.21
CA ASN A 203 -23.56 -2.17 -27.82
C ASN A 203 -24.46 -1.36 -26.84
N PRO A 204 -25.74 -1.11 -27.18
CA PRO A 204 -26.65 -0.34 -26.33
C PRO A 204 -26.79 -0.89 -24.91
N ALA A 205 -26.74 -2.21 -24.73
CA ALA A 205 -26.82 -2.83 -23.41
C ALA A 205 -25.60 -2.50 -22.53
N LEU A 206 -24.41 -2.41 -23.12
CA LEU A 206 -23.20 -2.03 -22.39
C LEU A 206 -23.21 -0.55 -22.05
N PHE A 207 -23.59 0.30 -22.99
CA PHE A 207 -23.68 1.75 -22.76
C PHE A 207 -24.69 2.08 -21.66
N ARG A 208 -25.82 1.35 -21.62
CA ARG A 208 -26.82 1.47 -20.55
C ARG A 208 -26.24 1.25 -19.15
N SER A 209 -25.31 0.30 -18.99
CA SER A 209 -24.68 -0.02 -17.69
C SER A 209 -23.71 1.04 -17.16
N ILE A 210 -23.44 2.09 -17.94
CA ILE A 210 -22.45 3.14 -17.62
C ILE A 210 -23.11 4.53 -17.62
N LEU A 211 -24.33 4.62 -18.15
CA LEU A 211 -25.11 5.85 -18.08
C LEU A 211 -25.35 6.25 -16.62
N PRO A 212 -25.05 7.51 -16.24
CA PRO A 212 -25.08 7.95 -14.86
C PRO A 212 -26.40 7.63 -14.15
N ILE A 213 -27.55 7.80 -14.81
CA ILE A 213 -28.86 7.52 -14.23
C ILE A 213 -29.00 6.07 -13.73
N TYR A 214 -28.48 5.07 -14.46
CA TYR A 214 -28.55 3.67 -14.05
C TYR A 214 -27.48 3.34 -13.00
N SER A 215 -26.29 3.92 -13.12
CA SER A 215 -25.24 3.80 -12.11
C SER A 215 -25.69 4.34 -10.75
N TRP A 216 -26.43 5.47 -10.73
CA TRP A 216 -27.03 5.99 -9.50
C TRP A 216 -28.10 5.06 -8.93
N VAL A 217 -28.95 4.45 -9.77
CA VAL A 217 -29.94 3.47 -9.33
C VAL A 217 -29.27 2.24 -8.69
N ASP A 218 -28.22 1.71 -9.32
CA ASP A 218 -27.47 0.58 -8.77
C ASP A 218 -26.84 0.94 -7.42
N LEU A 219 -26.26 2.14 -7.30
CA LEU A 219 -25.69 2.63 -6.05
C LEU A 219 -26.75 2.85 -4.95
N ILE A 220 -27.96 3.30 -5.30
CA ILE A 220 -29.11 3.39 -4.39
C ILE A 220 -29.48 2.00 -3.85
N PHE A 221 -29.45 0.96 -4.69
CA PHE A 221 -29.74 -0.38 -4.19
C PHE A 221 -28.62 -0.92 -3.30
N ASP A 222 -27.36 -0.74 -3.70
CA ASP A 222 -26.19 -1.21 -2.94
C ASP A 222 -26.10 -0.54 -1.55
N ILE A 223 -26.32 0.78 -1.45
CA ILE A 223 -26.26 1.52 -0.16
C ILE A 223 -27.40 1.10 0.79
N MET A 224 -28.55 0.72 0.26
CA MET A 224 -29.72 0.37 1.07
C MET A 224 -29.72 -1.06 1.58
N GLU A 225 -28.93 -1.93 0.97
CA GLU A 225 -28.64 -3.26 1.51
C GLU A 225 -27.57 -3.23 2.60
N THR A 226 -26.73 -2.20 2.62
CA THR A 226 -25.55 -2.11 3.49
C THR A 226 -25.73 -1.17 4.69
N ASP A 227 -26.10 0.10 4.48
CA ASP A 227 -26.22 1.11 5.53
C ASP A 227 -27.26 2.21 5.19
N LEU A 228 -28.44 2.13 5.83
CA LEU A 228 -29.52 3.11 5.69
C LEU A 228 -29.20 4.50 6.26
N ASN A 229 -28.13 4.63 7.05
CA ASN A 229 -27.70 5.88 7.66
C ASN A 229 -26.35 6.37 7.12
N HIS A 230 -25.96 5.88 5.94
CA HIS A 230 -24.74 6.29 5.27
C HIS A 230 -24.82 7.77 4.84
N PRO A 231 -23.77 8.58 5.11
CA PRO A 231 -23.81 10.03 4.90
C PRO A 231 -24.00 10.47 3.44
N LEU A 232 -23.60 9.65 2.47
CA LEU A 232 -23.81 9.95 1.04
C LEU A 232 -25.24 9.70 0.55
N CYS A 233 -26.10 9.02 1.32
CA CYS A 233 -27.42 8.62 0.84
C CYS A 233 -28.27 9.81 0.32
N PRO A 234 -28.38 10.96 1.02
CA PRO A 234 -29.07 12.15 0.50
C PRO A 234 -28.55 12.64 -0.85
N LEU A 235 -27.21 12.64 -1.02
CA LEU A 235 -26.54 13.13 -2.23
C LEU A 235 -26.70 12.17 -3.41
N ILE A 236 -26.65 10.87 -3.17
CA ILE A 236 -26.85 9.86 -4.22
C ILE A 236 -28.25 9.98 -4.81
N TRP A 237 -29.27 10.14 -3.96
CA TRP A 237 -30.63 10.41 -4.41
C TRP A 237 -30.73 11.75 -5.16
N TYR A 238 -30.08 12.80 -4.66
CA TYR A 238 -30.03 14.10 -5.35
C TYR A 238 -29.46 13.97 -6.77
N ASN A 239 -28.35 13.27 -6.92
CA ASN A 239 -27.70 13.04 -8.22
C ASN A 239 -28.55 12.17 -9.15
N PHE A 240 -29.26 11.18 -8.61
CA PHE A 240 -30.28 10.47 -9.38
C PHE A 240 -31.34 11.43 -9.91
N TYR A 241 -31.88 12.33 -9.09
CA TYR A 241 -32.91 13.28 -9.53
C TYR A 241 -32.39 14.31 -10.55
N LEU A 242 -31.12 14.73 -10.48
CA LEU A 242 -30.49 15.55 -11.52
C LEU A 242 -30.59 14.89 -12.90
N ASN A 243 -30.42 13.56 -12.95
CA ASN A 243 -30.53 12.80 -14.19
C ASN A 243 -31.98 12.45 -14.54
N TYR A 244 -32.83 12.24 -13.55
CA TYR A 244 -34.24 11.92 -13.74
C TYR A 244 -35.05 13.12 -14.27
N PHE A 245 -34.77 14.32 -13.78
CA PHE A 245 -35.38 15.56 -14.24
C PHE A 245 -34.57 16.27 -15.34
N ALA A 246 -33.53 15.64 -15.87
CA ALA A 246 -32.79 16.17 -17.01
C ALA A 246 -33.75 16.46 -18.17
N ASN A 247 -33.70 17.69 -18.66
CA ASN A 247 -34.55 18.21 -19.73
C ASN A 247 -33.70 18.88 -20.80
N SER A 248 -34.31 19.17 -21.95
CA SER A 248 -33.73 20.06 -22.96
C SER A 248 -34.42 21.42 -22.90
N LEU A 249 -34.09 22.31 -23.84
CA LEU A 249 -34.66 23.66 -23.94
C LEU A 249 -36.20 23.70 -23.99
N ASN A 250 -36.86 22.57 -24.27
CA ASN A 250 -38.31 22.47 -24.28
C ASN A 250 -38.95 22.25 -22.88
N GLY A 251 -38.15 22.10 -21.82
CA GLY A 251 -38.62 21.94 -20.44
C GLY A 251 -39.18 20.54 -20.10
N VAL A 252 -39.32 19.64 -21.08
CA VAL A 252 -39.80 18.27 -20.83
C VAL A 252 -38.66 17.41 -20.35
N SER A 253 -38.82 16.78 -19.19
CA SER A 253 -37.79 15.90 -18.63
C SER A 253 -37.93 14.44 -19.09
N VAL A 254 -36.79 13.74 -19.16
CA VAL A 254 -36.72 12.42 -19.82
C VAL A 254 -36.79 11.22 -18.88
N GLY A 255 -36.79 11.42 -17.56
CA GLY A 255 -36.67 10.35 -16.57
C GLY A 255 -37.70 9.23 -16.69
N VAL A 256 -38.97 9.55 -16.96
CA VAL A 256 -40.06 8.57 -17.12
C VAL A 256 -39.81 7.63 -18.32
N LYS A 257 -39.10 8.08 -19.35
CA LYS A 257 -38.74 7.26 -20.52
C LYS A 257 -37.56 6.31 -20.26
N LEU A 258 -36.78 6.60 -19.21
CA LEU A 258 -35.54 5.89 -18.91
C LEU A 258 -35.73 4.82 -17.83
N ILE A 259 -36.53 5.11 -16.81
CA ILE A 259 -36.71 4.21 -15.67
C ILE A 259 -37.99 3.40 -15.85
N SER A 260 -37.87 2.07 -15.74
CA SER A 260 -39.04 1.18 -15.83
C SER A 260 -39.98 1.33 -14.63
N GLN A 261 -41.26 1.03 -14.82
CA GLN A 261 -42.24 1.06 -13.73
C GLN A 261 -41.87 0.13 -12.57
N GLU A 262 -41.27 -1.02 -12.86
CA GLU A 262 -40.77 -1.95 -11.83
C GLU A 262 -39.67 -1.29 -10.98
N THR A 263 -38.69 -0.65 -11.63
CA THR A 263 -37.62 0.07 -10.94
C THR A 263 -38.17 1.22 -10.11
N LEU A 264 -39.14 1.99 -10.64
CA LEU A 264 -39.80 3.07 -9.91
C LEU A 264 -40.50 2.57 -8.63
N THR A 265 -41.23 1.46 -8.70
CA THR A 265 -41.88 0.87 -7.51
C THR A 265 -40.86 0.48 -6.45
N ARG A 266 -39.77 -0.17 -6.86
CA ARG A 266 -38.66 -0.52 -5.95
C ARG A 266 -38.02 0.71 -5.32
N LEU A 267 -37.79 1.78 -6.10
CA LEU A 267 -37.24 3.05 -5.60
C LEU A 267 -38.20 3.72 -4.59
N MET A 268 -39.50 3.67 -4.81
CA MET A 268 -40.50 4.17 -3.85
C MET A 268 -40.48 3.37 -2.54
N ASP A 269 -40.43 2.03 -2.59
CA ASP A 269 -40.34 1.17 -1.40
C ASP A 269 -39.07 1.45 -0.58
N ARG A 270 -37.99 1.73 -1.30
CA ARG A 270 -36.71 2.16 -0.74
C ARG A 270 -36.84 3.50 0.00
N LEU A 271 -37.41 4.54 -0.63
CA LEU A 271 -37.67 5.82 0.04
C LEU A 271 -38.59 5.69 1.25
N ASP A 272 -39.59 4.80 1.19
CA ASP A 272 -40.45 4.49 2.33
C ASP A 272 -39.67 3.89 3.50
N SER A 273 -38.71 3.03 3.21
CA SER A 273 -37.84 2.43 4.23
C SER A 273 -36.96 3.49 4.90
N LEU A 274 -36.37 4.40 4.12
CA LEU A 274 -35.56 5.52 4.64
C LEU A 274 -36.41 6.49 5.48
N HIS A 275 -37.58 6.87 4.97
CA HIS A 275 -38.51 7.73 5.68
C HIS A 275 -38.93 7.12 7.03
N LYS A 276 -39.28 5.82 7.06
CA LYS A 276 -39.62 5.09 8.30
C LYS A 276 -38.45 5.04 9.27
N TYR A 277 -37.25 4.69 8.80
CA TYR A 277 -36.04 4.61 9.62
C TYR A 277 -35.70 5.96 10.27
N HIS A 278 -35.65 7.04 9.48
CA HIS A 278 -35.32 8.37 10.00
C HIS A 278 -36.44 8.96 10.86
N SER A 279 -37.71 8.68 10.56
CA SER A 279 -38.84 9.04 11.42
C SER A 279 -38.75 8.35 12.80
N TYR A 280 -38.41 7.06 12.82
CA TYR A 280 -38.22 6.31 14.07
C TYR A 280 -37.03 6.87 14.87
N LYS A 281 -35.90 7.11 14.20
CA LYS A 281 -34.69 7.69 14.82
C LYS A 281 -34.97 9.08 15.41
N GLN A 282 -35.69 9.92 14.67
CA GLN A 282 -36.07 11.26 15.11
C GLN A 282 -37.02 11.24 16.31
N LYS A 283 -37.91 10.25 16.42
CA LYS A 283 -38.84 10.13 17.56
C LYS A 283 -38.18 9.59 18.83
N ASN A 284 -37.20 8.70 18.70
CA ASN A 284 -36.66 7.96 19.85
C ASN A 284 -35.33 8.50 20.41
N TRP A 285 -34.54 9.24 19.62
CA TRP A 285 -33.19 9.66 20.01
C TRP A 285 -32.99 11.19 20.04
N SER A 286 -34.06 11.99 20.01
CA SER A 286 -34.03 13.46 19.96
C SER A 286 -33.93 14.14 21.35
N SER A 287 -33.36 13.46 22.35
CA SER A 287 -33.27 13.97 23.73
C SER A 287 -32.08 14.92 23.99
N SER A 288 -31.21 15.18 23.01
CA SER A 288 -30.02 16.03 23.20
C SER A 288 -30.06 17.26 22.30
N SER A 289 -29.95 18.42 22.92
CA SER A 289 -30.09 19.80 22.44
C SER A 289 -29.21 20.26 21.25
N ALA A 290 -28.47 19.36 20.58
CA ALA A 290 -27.56 19.70 19.48
C ALA A 290 -28.12 19.47 18.07
N LEU A 291 -29.21 18.69 17.90
CA LEU A 291 -29.73 18.30 16.59
C LEU A 291 -30.81 19.23 16.00
N GLN A 292 -31.13 20.35 16.65
CA GLN A 292 -32.16 21.29 16.16
C GLN A 292 -31.73 22.16 14.96
N LYS A 293 -30.46 22.10 14.52
CA LYS A 293 -29.94 22.93 13.42
C LYS A 293 -29.94 22.27 12.03
N ASN A 294 -30.19 20.96 11.92
CA ASN A 294 -30.19 20.28 10.61
C ASN A 294 -31.63 20.04 10.09
N PRO A 295 -31.93 20.36 8.81
CA PRO A 295 -33.23 20.06 8.20
C PRO A 295 -33.48 18.55 8.22
N SER A 296 -34.72 18.14 8.52
CA SER A 296 -34.97 16.73 8.82
C SER A 296 -34.83 15.86 7.56
N LEU A 297 -33.97 14.83 7.62
CA LEU A 297 -33.88 13.80 6.58
C LEU A 297 -35.23 13.15 6.29
N THR A 298 -36.12 13.10 7.29
CA THR A 298 -37.50 12.66 7.16
C THR A 298 -38.28 13.48 6.12
N GLN A 299 -38.16 14.81 6.14
CA GLN A 299 -38.76 15.70 5.15
C GLN A 299 -38.13 15.52 3.77
N LEU A 300 -36.80 15.35 3.71
CA LEU A 300 -36.09 15.12 2.45
C LEU A 300 -36.58 13.86 1.73
N TYR A 301 -36.59 12.71 2.41
CA TYR A 301 -37.02 11.45 1.80
C TYR A 301 -38.52 11.43 1.47
N GLN A 302 -39.33 12.19 2.22
CA GLN A 302 -40.73 12.41 1.88
C GLN A 302 -40.87 13.24 0.60
N ALA A 303 -40.10 14.32 0.45
CA ALA A 303 -40.09 15.14 -0.77
C ALA A 303 -39.64 14.33 -1.99
N TYR A 304 -38.52 13.59 -1.87
CA TYR A 304 -38.06 12.66 -2.92
C TYR A 304 -39.16 11.66 -3.31
N LYS A 305 -39.89 11.10 -2.35
CA LYS A 305 -41.00 10.19 -2.66
C LYS A 305 -42.11 10.89 -3.44
N LEU A 306 -42.44 12.13 -3.10
CA LEU A 306 -43.42 12.93 -3.83
C LEU A 306 -42.95 13.22 -5.27
N TRP A 307 -41.66 13.51 -5.46
CA TRP A 307 -41.09 13.80 -6.77
C TRP A 307 -41.17 12.61 -7.74
N LEU A 308 -40.99 11.37 -7.25
CA LEU A 308 -41.18 10.18 -8.09
C LEU A 308 -42.65 9.87 -8.40
N ARG A 309 -43.55 10.27 -7.50
CA ARG A 309 -44.98 9.97 -7.64
C ARG A 309 -45.69 10.95 -8.56
N ASP A 310 -45.26 12.21 -8.54
CA ASP A 310 -45.92 13.29 -9.25
C ASP A 310 -45.45 13.38 -10.70
N THR A 311 -46.23 12.80 -11.60
CA THR A 311 -45.93 12.80 -13.03
C THR A 311 -46.01 14.19 -13.65
N SER A 312 -46.73 15.13 -13.03
CA SER A 312 -46.87 16.49 -13.55
C SER A 312 -45.54 17.22 -13.59
N LEU A 313 -44.60 16.90 -12.69
CA LEU A 313 -43.26 17.50 -12.63
C LEU A 313 -42.41 17.29 -13.90
N HIS A 314 -42.86 16.40 -14.80
CA HIS A 314 -42.19 16.17 -16.08
C HIS A 314 -42.63 17.10 -17.22
N ASP A 315 -43.71 17.87 -17.01
CA ASP A 315 -44.28 18.76 -18.01
C ASP A 315 -43.46 20.06 -18.18
N ALA A 316 -43.49 20.64 -19.38
CA ALA A 316 -42.71 21.83 -19.73
C ALA A 316 -43.11 23.11 -18.99
N TYR A 317 -44.34 23.18 -18.45
CA TYR A 317 -44.95 24.40 -17.91
C TYR A 317 -45.37 24.26 -16.44
N VAL A 318 -44.70 23.38 -15.68
CA VAL A 318 -44.99 23.18 -14.27
C VAL A 318 -44.72 24.44 -13.48
N ASP A 319 -45.72 24.93 -12.76
CA ASP A 319 -45.56 26.03 -11.81
C ASP A 319 -45.01 25.49 -10.48
N ILE A 320 -43.69 25.35 -10.41
CA ILE A 320 -42.97 24.80 -9.25
C ILE A 320 -43.18 25.66 -7.99
N ASP A 321 -43.42 26.96 -8.13
CA ASP A 321 -43.65 27.89 -7.01
C ASP A 321 -45.02 27.70 -6.34
N SER A 322 -45.98 27.09 -7.05
CA SER A 322 -47.31 26.78 -6.51
C SER A 322 -47.37 25.49 -5.67
N LEU A 323 -46.29 24.71 -5.65
CA LEU A 323 -46.22 23.45 -4.91
C LEU A 323 -46.11 23.69 -3.40
N GLY A 324 -46.72 22.81 -2.60
CA GLY A 324 -46.66 22.92 -1.14
C GLY A 324 -45.26 22.64 -0.56
N ASP A 325 -44.99 23.15 0.65
CA ASP A 325 -43.69 23.05 1.34
C ASP A 325 -43.12 21.62 1.43
N GLN A 326 -43.99 20.62 1.43
CA GLN A 326 -43.65 19.19 1.43
C GLN A 326 -42.80 18.74 0.22
N TYR A 327 -42.80 19.51 -0.87
CA TYR A 327 -41.99 19.24 -2.06
C TYR A 327 -40.56 19.78 -1.94
N LEU A 328 -40.21 20.53 -0.88
CA LEU A 328 -38.91 21.20 -0.76
C LEU A 328 -38.57 21.99 -2.05
N VAL A 329 -39.47 22.90 -2.42
CA VAL A 329 -39.45 23.71 -3.65
C VAL A 329 -38.04 24.27 -4.00
N PRO A 330 -37.27 24.85 -3.05
CA PRO A 330 -35.93 25.35 -3.39
C PRO A 330 -34.95 24.26 -3.86
N LEU A 331 -35.04 23.05 -3.29
CA LEU A 331 -34.20 21.92 -3.68
C LEU A 331 -34.67 21.32 -5.00
N LEU A 332 -36.00 21.23 -5.22
CA LEU A 332 -36.57 20.76 -6.49
C LEU A 332 -36.16 21.68 -7.65
N LYS A 333 -36.22 23.00 -7.46
CA LYS A 333 -35.73 23.98 -8.44
C LYS A 333 -34.25 23.79 -8.74
N ALA A 334 -33.41 23.64 -7.72
CA ALA A 334 -31.99 23.40 -7.90
C ALA A 334 -31.68 22.13 -8.73
N VAL A 335 -32.51 21.09 -8.59
CA VAL A 335 -32.42 19.88 -9.39
C VAL A 335 -32.88 20.10 -10.83
N MET A 336 -34.08 20.67 -11.03
CA MET A 336 -34.67 20.83 -12.37
C MET A 336 -33.91 21.84 -13.23
N GLU A 337 -33.29 22.85 -12.62
CA GLU A 337 -32.47 23.85 -13.29
C GLU A 337 -30.99 23.45 -13.38
N SER A 338 -30.58 22.34 -12.75
CA SER A 338 -29.17 21.94 -12.60
C SER A 338 -28.27 23.07 -12.05
N SER A 339 -28.82 23.97 -11.22
CA SER A 339 -28.23 25.27 -10.93
C SER A 339 -27.31 25.29 -9.70
N ASN A 340 -27.43 24.32 -8.78
CA ASN A 340 -26.61 24.29 -7.57
C ASN A 340 -26.19 22.87 -7.13
N ALA A 341 -24.95 22.49 -7.43
CA ALA A 341 -24.36 21.20 -7.03
C ALA A 341 -24.19 21.02 -5.51
N ASN A 342 -24.31 22.09 -4.72
CA ASN A 342 -24.13 22.07 -3.26
C ASN A 342 -25.45 22.11 -2.49
N ALA A 343 -26.60 22.26 -3.15
CA ALA A 343 -27.90 22.44 -2.48
C ALA A 343 -28.25 21.29 -1.50
N CYS A 344 -27.87 20.06 -1.84
CA CYS A 344 -28.12 18.89 -1.00
C CYS A 344 -27.13 18.73 0.18
N LEU A 345 -26.00 19.46 0.21
CA LEU A 345 -24.96 19.25 1.22
C LEU A 345 -25.43 19.59 2.63
N HIS A 346 -26.41 20.47 2.79
CA HIS A 346 -27.00 20.82 4.09
C HIS A 346 -27.72 19.65 4.78
N TYR A 347 -28.03 18.57 4.06
CA TYR A 347 -28.61 17.34 4.60
C TYR A 347 -27.56 16.28 4.96
N ILE A 348 -26.28 16.57 4.72
CA ILE A 348 -25.16 15.68 5.03
C ILE A 348 -24.47 16.19 6.30
N ASP A 349 -24.28 15.31 7.27
CA ASP A 349 -23.56 15.59 8.50
C ASP A 349 -22.03 15.61 8.23
N LEU A 350 -21.54 16.74 7.73
CA LEU A 350 -20.13 16.95 7.40
C LEU A 350 -19.24 16.85 8.65
N ASP A 351 -19.69 17.38 9.78
CA ASP A 351 -18.97 17.33 11.06
C ASP A 351 -18.75 15.89 11.52
N ARG A 352 -19.75 15.03 11.34
CA ARG A 352 -19.60 13.59 11.61
C ARG A 352 -18.62 12.91 10.67
N ILE A 353 -18.59 13.26 9.38
CA ILE A 353 -17.59 12.73 8.45
C ILE A 353 -16.19 13.17 8.87
N GLU A 354 -16.00 14.44 9.22
CA GLU A 354 -14.72 14.95 9.71
C GLU A 354 -14.31 14.28 11.03
N SER A 355 -15.24 14.09 11.95
CA SER A 355 -15.01 13.38 13.21
C SER A 355 -14.64 11.92 12.99
N GLN A 356 -15.27 11.24 12.02
CA GLN A 356 -14.92 9.88 11.62
C GLN A 356 -13.55 9.82 10.94
N ASN A 357 -13.19 10.83 10.15
CA ASN A 357 -11.87 10.93 9.53
C ASN A 357 -10.79 11.17 10.59
N LYS A 358 -11.01 12.09 11.53
CA LYS A 358 -10.12 12.32 12.69
C LYS A 358 -9.99 11.07 13.53
N SER A 359 -11.09 10.39 13.85
CA SER A 359 -11.07 9.11 14.56
C SER A 359 -10.25 8.05 13.82
N LEU A 360 -10.37 7.97 12.48
CA LEU A 360 -9.56 7.05 11.69
C LEU A 360 -8.07 7.44 11.72
N SER A 361 -7.70 8.71 11.62
CA SER A 361 -6.31 9.17 11.81
C SER A 361 -5.82 8.83 13.23
N HIS A 362 -6.69 8.95 14.23
CA HIS A 362 -6.40 8.53 15.59
C HIS A 362 -6.22 7.02 15.73
N VAL A 363 -6.80 6.15 14.89
CA VAL A 363 -6.55 4.69 14.93
C VAL A 363 -5.08 4.38 14.67
N TRP A 364 -4.42 5.09 13.76
CA TRP A 364 -2.98 4.95 13.56
C TRP A 364 -2.22 5.43 14.78
N ILE A 365 -2.54 6.63 15.28
CA ILE A 365 -1.93 7.22 16.48
C ILE A 365 -2.13 6.33 17.71
N SER A 366 -3.28 5.67 17.83
CA SER A 366 -3.66 4.80 18.94
C SER A 366 -3.20 3.36 18.76
N SER A 367 -2.88 2.91 17.54
CA SER A 367 -2.27 1.59 17.29
C SER A 367 -0.74 1.66 17.41
N THR A 368 -0.18 2.85 17.25
CA THR A 368 1.21 3.18 17.54
C THR A 368 1.43 3.52 19.02
N ARG A 369 0.38 3.96 19.75
CA ARG A 369 0.44 4.20 21.22
C ARG A 369 0.77 2.95 22.06
N PRO A 370 0.22 1.74 21.86
CA PRO A 370 0.56 0.54 22.63
C PRO A 370 1.97 0.03 22.38
N LEU A 371 2.52 0.28 21.19
CA LEU A 371 3.97 0.13 20.93
C LEU A 371 4.81 1.18 21.67
N LEU A 372 4.17 2.25 22.17
CA LEU A 372 4.74 3.30 23.03
C LEU A 372 4.32 3.18 24.51
N SER A 373 3.37 2.31 24.87
CA SER A 373 2.71 2.28 26.20
C SER A 373 2.80 0.93 26.91
N ASP A 374 3.80 0.10 26.58
CA ASP A 374 4.28 -0.99 27.46
C ASP A 374 5.14 -0.46 28.63
N GLN A 375 4.95 0.81 29.00
CA GLN A 375 5.10 1.26 30.37
C GLN A 375 3.74 1.79 30.84
N LYS A 376 3.10 0.99 31.72
CA LYS A 376 1.76 1.12 32.29
C LYS A 376 1.24 2.56 32.50
N ASN A 377 0.16 2.88 31.79
CA ASN A 377 -1.16 3.42 32.19
C ASN A 377 -1.42 3.78 33.69
N PRO A 378 -2.53 4.48 34.05
CA PRO A 378 -3.40 5.43 33.31
C PRO A 378 -3.80 6.66 34.20
N ILE A 379 -4.69 7.57 33.78
CA ILE A 379 -6.11 7.73 34.23
C ILE A 379 -6.69 8.90 33.40
N GLU A 380 -7.63 8.63 32.48
CA GLU A 380 -9.09 8.92 32.53
C GLU A 380 -9.49 10.40 32.44
N ASP A 381 -10.36 10.66 31.46
CA ASP A 381 -11.02 11.94 31.10
C ASP A 381 -11.90 12.51 32.26
N PRO A 382 -12.36 13.78 32.20
CA PRO A 382 -13.58 14.05 31.44
C PRO A 382 -13.68 15.43 30.76
N ILE A 383 -14.47 15.44 29.69
CA ILE A 383 -15.05 16.59 28.97
C ILE A 383 -15.95 17.43 29.90
N ILE A 384 -15.82 18.77 29.91
CA ILE A 384 -16.94 19.72 30.10
C ILE A 384 -16.70 21.02 29.29
N TYR A 385 -17.64 21.37 28.42
CA TYR A 385 -17.83 22.66 27.75
C TYR A 385 -18.16 23.77 28.75
N LEU A 386 -17.70 25.00 28.52
CA LEU A 386 -18.47 26.21 28.84
C LEU A 386 -18.02 27.37 27.93
N ASP A 387 -19.02 27.94 27.24
CA ASP A 387 -19.02 29.28 26.65
C ASP A 387 -18.46 30.33 27.64
N ASN A 388 -17.84 31.39 27.12
CA ASN A 388 -18.38 32.74 27.29
C ASN A 388 -17.61 33.80 26.50
N ASN A 389 -18.40 34.72 25.96
CA ASN A 389 -18.05 36.01 25.39
C ASN A 389 -17.34 36.92 26.41
N ASP A 390 -16.71 37.96 25.84
CA ASP A 390 -16.42 39.28 26.40
C ASP A 390 -15.49 39.34 27.63
N LEU A 391 -14.30 39.92 27.44
CA LEU A 391 -14.03 41.30 27.88
C LEU A 391 -12.60 41.75 27.56
N ASP A 392 -12.54 43.03 27.25
CA ASP A 392 -11.40 43.91 27.03
C ASP A 392 -10.31 43.89 28.12
N ASP A 393 -9.12 44.21 27.63
CA ASP A 393 -8.10 45.12 28.19
C ASP A 393 -7.30 44.82 29.48
N THR A 394 -6.00 45.10 29.30
CA THR A 394 -4.99 45.64 30.22
C THR A 394 -4.14 44.73 31.10
N GLN A 395 -2.93 44.46 30.57
CA GLN A 395 -1.59 44.67 31.15
C GLN A 395 -1.26 44.19 32.58
N GLY A 396 -0.16 43.42 32.69
CA GLY A 396 0.76 43.51 33.84
C GLY A 396 1.45 42.21 34.28
N ASP A 397 2.47 41.79 33.51
CA ASP A 397 3.72 41.10 33.85
C ASP A 397 3.90 40.04 34.98
N GLU A 398 4.67 39.02 34.55
CA GLU A 398 5.63 38.15 35.26
C GLU A 398 5.14 37.18 36.35
N PHE A 399 5.17 35.88 36.04
CA PHE A 399 6.14 34.92 36.61
C PHE A 399 6.12 33.60 35.82
N MET A 400 7.29 33.23 35.28
CA MET A 400 7.58 31.90 34.75
C MET A 400 7.66 30.86 35.89
N GLN A 401 7.11 29.66 35.67
CA GLN A 401 7.77 28.40 36.02
C GLN A 401 7.11 27.16 35.36
N ASN A 402 7.99 26.25 34.94
CA ASN A 402 7.86 25.09 34.06
C ASN A 402 7.13 23.88 34.67
N GLU A 403 6.66 22.93 33.83
CA GLU A 403 6.94 21.48 33.97
C GLU A 403 6.46 20.63 32.75
N PRO A 404 6.97 19.39 32.52
CA PRO A 404 7.63 19.03 31.26
C PRO A 404 7.18 17.67 30.68
N ALA A 405 6.70 17.65 29.44
CA ALA A 405 6.61 16.41 28.64
C ALA A 405 6.57 16.64 27.12
N ASP A 406 6.45 17.90 26.69
CA ASP A 406 6.52 18.34 25.30
C ASP A 406 7.96 18.54 24.79
N ASP A 407 8.97 18.12 25.53
CA ASP A 407 10.34 18.65 25.39
C ASP A 407 11.38 17.56 25.09
N ALA A 408 11.10 16.72 24.09
CA ALA A 408 12.11 15.82 23.51
C ALA A 408 12.39 16.18 22.05
N ALA A 409 11.37 16.12 21.19
CA ALA A 409 11.49 16.54 19.80
C ALA A 409 11.58 18.08 19.67
N SER A 410 10.90 18.81 20.55
CA SER A 410 10.98 20.27 20.66
C SER A 410 12.33 20.74 21.19
N LEU A 411 12.92 20.01 22.14
CA LEU A 411 14.23 20.33 22.72
C LEU A 411 15.37 19.98 21.77
N ILE A 412 15.25 18.96 20.90
CA ILE A 412 16.22 18.68 19.82
C ILE A 412 16.10 19.73 18.69
N ALA A 413 14.87 20.14 18.33
CA ALA A 413 14.65 21.20 17.35
C ALA A 413 15.02 22.60 17.86
N ARG A 414 15.04 22.81 19.19
CA ARG A 414 15.44 24.08 19.83
C ARG A 414 16.91 24.10 20.28
N SER A 415 17.51 22.97 20.67
CA SER A 415 18.93 22.88 21.04
C SER A 415 19.86 22.90 19.82
N HIS A 416 19.38 22.38 18.68
CA HIS A 416 19.94 22.69 17.37
C HIS A 416 19.15 23.83 16.72
N GLY A 417 19.22 25.00 17.34
CA GLY A 417 18.95 26.27 16.69
C GLY A 417 19.93 26.49 15.53
N ILE A 418 19.71 25.80 14.41
CA ILE A 418 20.20 26.25 13.12
C ILE A 418 19.10 27.13 12.57
N GLN A 419 19.36 28.44 12.60
CA GLN A 419 18.63 29.42 11.81
C GLN A 419 18.29 28.84 10.42
N PRO A 420 17.02 28.79 10.03
CA PRO A 420 16.70 28.56 8.64
C PRO A 420 17.22 29.75 7.83
N GLU A 421 17.74 29.48 6.64
CA GLU A 421 18.02 30.43 5.55
C GLU A 421 19.47 30.90 5.29
N SER A 422 20.54 30.35 5.88
CA SER A 422 21.88 30.60 5.26
C SER A 422 22.95 29.51 5.33
N LYS A 423 22.91 28.56 6.27
CA LYS A 423 23.95 27.51 6.36
C LYS A 423 23.59 26.17 5.71
N ALA A 424 22.35 25.71 5.77
CA ALA A 424 21.93 24.45 5.12
C ALA A 424 21.86 24.57 3.59
N ALA A 425 21.43 25.73 3.08
CA ALA A 425 21.51 26.05 1.65
C ALA A 425 22.96 26.15 1.17
N ARG A 426 23.87 26.70 2.00
CA ARG A 426 25.32 26.66 1.75
C ARG A 426 25.89 25.24 1.86
N SER A 427 25.44 24.37 2.77
CA SER A 427 25.96 23.00 2.88
C SER A 427 25.50 22.07 1.74
N LEU A 428 24.35 22.33 1.13
CA LEU A 428 23.90 21.66 -0.09
C LEU A 428 24.65 22.18 -1.32
N ASP A 429 24.86 23.50 -1.43
CA ASP A 429 25.69 24.07 -2.51
C ASP A 429 27.17 23.71 -2.35
N ASP A 430 27.72 23.70 -1.13
CA ASP A 430 29.08 23.27 -0.80
C ASP A 430 29.23 21.76 -0.98
N GLY A 431 28.22 20.96 -0.62
CA GLY A 431 28.20 19.51 -0.85
C GLY A 431 28.07 19.16 -2.32
N GLN A 432 27.28 19.93 -3.09
CA GLN A 432 27.15 19.78 -4.53
C GLN A 432 28.37 20.33 -5.27
N GLN A 433 29.01 21.39 -4.78
CA GLN A 433 30.30 21.89 -5.27
C GLN A 433 31.47 20.98 -4.88
N GLU A 434 31.44 20.30 -3.72
CA GLU A 434 32.41 19.27 -3.33
C GLU A 434 32.22 17.97 -4.09
N LEU A 435 30.98 17.63 -4.46
CA LEU A 435 30.66 16.50 -5.31
C LEU A 435 31.08 16.80 -6.75
N ASN A 436 30.75 17.99 -7.27
CA ASN A 436 31.18 18.46 -8.59
C ASN A 436 32.70 18.64 -8.65
N LYS A 437 33.35 19.20 -7.61
CA LYS A 437 34.83 19.22 -7.51
C LYS A 437 35.43 17.82 -7.38
N ALA A 438 34.76 16.86 -6.75
CA ALA A 438 35.26 15.48 -6.71
C ALA A 438 35.06 14.74 -8.05
N LEU A 439 34.10 15.19 -8.86
CA LEU A 439 33.89 14.76 -10.23
C LEU A 439 34.86 15.49 -11.21
N ASP A 440 35.24 16.73 -10.92
CA ASP A 440 36.10 17.62 -11.71
C ASP A 440 37.60 17.56 -11.34
N ASP A 441 37.95 17.23 -10.09
CA ASP A 441 39.32 16.85 -9.72
C ASP A 441 39.66 15.62 -10.57
N ASP A 442 40.82 15.66 -11.21
CA ASP A 442 41.40 14.74 -12.21
C ASP A 442 41.34 13.21 -11.93
N PHE A 443 40.56 12.73 -10.96
CA PHE A 443 40.27 11.32 -10.68
C PHE A 443 39.46 10.62 -11.78
N PHE A 444 38.57 11.34 -12.47
CA PHE A 444 37.87 10.81 -13.66
C PHE A 444 38.68 10.95 -14.96
N GLY A 445 39.85 11.59 -14.89
CA GLY A 445 40.78 11.71 -16.01
C GLY A 445 41.29 10.34 -16.44
N GLU A 446 41.33 10.10 -17.75
CA GLU A 446 41.80 8.89 -18.45
C GLU A 446 43.27 8.48 -18.17
N LYS A 447 43.90 8.91 -17.06
CA LYS A 447 45.33 8.69 -16.79
C LYS A 447 45.63 8.46 -15.31
N LYS A 448 45.55 7.21 -14.83
CA LYS A 448 46.56 6.65 -13.89
C LYS A 448 46.51 5.16 -13.57
N TYR A 449 45.36 4.50 -13.65
CA TYR A 449 45.26 3.08 -13.27
C TYR A 449 45.63 2.17 -14.44
N ARG A 450 46.70 1.38 -14.30
CA ARG A 450 47.26 0.59 -15.41
C ARG A 450 46.86 -0.88 -15.35
N THR A 451 46.35 -1.38 -14.22
CA THR A 451 46.03 -2.80 -14.03
C THR A 451 44.67 -3.02 -13.35
N GLY A 452 44.00 -4.13 -13.65
CA GLY A 452 42.71 -4.50 -13.05
C GLY A 452 42.81 -4.82 -11.55
N ASP A 453 43.97 -5.29 -11.09
CA ASP A 453 44.23 -5.58 -9.68
C ASP A 453 44.28 -4.30 -8.83
N GLU A 454 44.86 -3.21 -9.37
CA GLU A 454 44.85 -1.88 -8.73
C GLU A 454 43.42 -1.37 -8.56
N LEU A 455 42.56 -1.56 -9.56
CA LEU A 455 41.15 -1.14 -9.51
C LEU A 455 40.33 -1.99 -8.53
N ILE A 456 40.56 -3.31 -8.46
CA ILE A 456 39.91 -4.17 -7.45
C ILE A 456 40.34 -3.76 -6.04
N SER A 457 41.63 -3.43 -5.84
CA SER A 457 42.13 -2.94 -4.55
C SER A 457 41.48 -1.62 -4.16
N LEU A 458 41.32 -0.71 -5.13
CA LEU A 458 40.64 0.57 -4.92
C LEU A 458 39.17 0.38 -4.55
N VAL A 459 38.44 -0.49 -5.24
CA VAL A 459 37.04 -0.82 -4.90
C VAL A 459 36.95 -1.34 -3.47
N LYS A 460 37.84 -2.25 -3.06
CA LYS A 460 37.90 -2.76 -1.68
C LYS A 460 38.20 -1.67 -0.65
N GLU A 461 39.11 -0.74 -0.96
CA GLU A 461 39.43 0.40 -0.10
C GLU A 461 38.23 1.34 0.08
N GLN A 462 37.48 1.61 -0.99
CA GLN A 462 36.26 2.42 -0.90
C GLN A 462 35.17 1.73 -0.09
N PHE A 463 35.05 0.40 -0.14
CA PHE A 463 34.13 -0.35 0.72
C PHE A 463 34.47 -0.16 2.20
N SER A 464 35.75 -0.04 2.58
CA SER A 464 36.15 0.20 3.97
C SER A 464 35.52 1.49 4.52
N ILE A 465 35.46 2.57 3.72
CA ILE A 465 34.82 3.84 4.12
C ILE A 465 33.32 3.63 4.42
N VAL A 466 32.64 2.81 3.61
CA VAL A 466 31.23 2.47 3.83
C VAL A 466 31.06 1.57 5.07
N PHE A 467 32.00 0.65 5.31
CA PHE A 467 31.98 -0.24 6.47
C PHE A 467 32.28 0.48 7.79
N GLU A 468 33.12 1.51 7.78
CA GLU A 468 33.34 2.36 8.95
C GLU A 468 32.06 3.07 9.38
N GLU A 469 31.31 3.66 8.44
CA GLU A 469 30.01 4.29 8.71
C GLU A 469 28.95 3.27 9.14
N SER A 470 28.91 2.10 8.49
CA SER A 470 28.04 0.99 8.90
C SER A 470 28.32 0.56 10.34
N THR A 471 29.60 0.45 10.71
CA THR A 471 30.03 0.05 12.06
C THR A 471 29.64 1.11 13.09
N LEU A 472 29.83 2.40 12.79
CA LEU A 472 29.39 3.49 13.66
C LEU A 472 27.86 3.45 13.87
N PHE A 473 27.11 3.22 12.80
CA PHE A 473 25.66 3.07 12.85
C PHE A 473 25.23 1.87 13.72
N GLN A 474 25.90 0.72 13.58
CA GLN A 474 25.63 -0.45 14.44
C GLN A 474 25.96 -0.18 15.91
N LEU A 475 27.06 0.51 16.21
CA LEU A 475 27.43 0.88 17.57
C LEU A 475 26.34 1.76 18.20
N ASN A 476 25.87 2.77 17.48
CA ASN A 476 24.82 3.66 17.95
C ASN A 476 23.47 2.94 18.15
N ILE A 477 23.12 1.99 17.29
CA ILE A 477 21.94 1.12 17.49
C ILE A 477 22.10 0.24 18.73
N SER A 478 23.28 -0.35 18.93
CA SER A 478 23.54 -1.23 20.07
C SER A 478 23.46 -0.47 21.39
N GLU A 479 24.01 0.75 21.42
CA GLU A 479 24.00 1.63 22.57
C GLU A 479 22.60 2.15 22.88
N LEU A 480 21.80 2.44 21.85
CA LEU A 480 20.39 2.79 22.00
C LEU A 480 19.58 1.64 22.61
N ASN A 481 19.80 0.40 22.15
CA ASN A 481 19.11 -0.77 22.69
C ASN A 481 19.53 -1.06 24.15
N ARG A 482 20.82 -0.88 24.46
CA ARG A 482 21.35 -0.98 25.83
C ARG A 482 20.69 0.05 26.74
N THR A 483 20.67 1.31 26.32
CA THR A 483 20.08 2.42 27.08
C THR A 483 18.57 2.25 27.29
N LYS A 484 17.85 1.75 26.28
CA LYS A 484 16.42 1.41 26.41
C LYS A 484 16.18 0.32 27.46
N THR A 485 17.04 -0.69 27.50
CA THR A 485 16.93 -1.79 28.48
C THR A 485 17.17 -1.27 29.90
N GLU A 486 18.20 -0.44 30.10
CA GLU A 486 18.46 0.22 31.40
C GLU A 486 17.29 1.10 31.85
N LEU A 487 16.66 1.82 30.91
CA LEU A 487 15.51 2.68 31.19
C LEU A 487 14.30 1.86 31.66
N ILE A 488 14.05 0.68 31.05
CA ILE A 488 13.01 -0.24 31.51
C ILE A 488 13.29 -0.71 32.94
N GLU A 489 14.52 -1.09 33.25
CA GLU A 489 14.90 -1.52 34.60
C GLU A 489 14.73 -0.41 35.65
N LEU A 490 15.10 0.82 35.31
CA LEU A 490 14.95 1.98 36.19
C LEU A 490 13.47 2.34 36.42
N VAL A 491 12.63 2.30 35.38
CA VAL A 491 11.18 2.58 35.49
C VAL A 491 10.49 1.53 36.36
N LEU A 492 10.84 0.25 36.21
CA LEU A 492 10.27 -0.82 37.05
C LEU A 492 10.60 -0.65 38.54
N ARG A 493 11.68 0.07 38.87
CA ARG A 493 12.13 0.33 40.26
C ARG A 493 11.83 1.74 40.75
N LEU A 494 11.03 2.52 40.01
CA LEU A 494 10.77 3.95 40.27
C LEU A 494 9.96 4.20 41.54
N TYR A 495 9.00 3.32 41.87
CA TYR A 495 8.15 3.45 43.04
C TYR A 495 8.55 2.48 44.15
N THR A 496 8.54 2.95 45.39
CA THR A 496 8.78 2.13 46.59
C THR A 496 7.66 2.33 47.59
N ASN A 497 7.15 1.25 48.18
CA ASN A 497 6.07 1.33 49.15
C ASN A 497 6.60 1.86 50.49
N LYS A 498 5.97 2.91 51.03
CA LYS A 498 6.22 3.42 52.39
C LYS A 498 4.91 3.49 53.17
N LYS A 499 4.96 3.14 54.46
CA LYS A 499 3.80 3.18 55.35
C LYS A 499 3.48 4.61 55.78
N ARG A 500 2.22 5.01 55.68
CA ARG A 500 1.71 6.31 56.11
C ARG A 500 0.44 6.16 56.93
N THR A 501 0.28 7.03 57.93
CA THR A 501 -0.86 6.97 58.85
C THR A 501 -1.66 8.27 58.81
N PHE A 502 -2.96 8.15 58.59
CA PHE A 502 -3.92 9.24 58.53
C PHE A 502 -4.84 9.18 59.74
N VAL A 503 -5.19 10.33 60.31
CA VAL A 503 -6.17 10.41 61.41
C VAL A 503 -7.30 11.34 60.98
N ARG A 504 -8.53 10.83 60.98
CA ARG A 504 -9.75 11.60 60.70
C ARG A 504 -10.62 11.68 61.93
N VAL A 505 -11.24 12.84 62.14
CA VAL A 505 -12.13 13.10 63.28
C VAL A 505 -13.54 13.32 62.75
N ALA A 506 -14.49 12.49 63.16
CA ALA A 506 -15.89 12.55 62.75
C ALA A 506 -16.72 13.25 63.85
N PRO A 507 -17.38 14.39 63.54
CA PRO A 507 -18.20 15.12 64.49
C PRO A 507 -19.55 14.43 64.76
N CYS A 508 -20.18 14.74 65.89
CA CYS A 508 -21.48 14.18 66.28
C CYS A 508 -22.65 15.10 65.90
N ILE A 509 -23.78 14.52 65.49
CA ILE A 509 -25.00 15.25 65.12
C ILE A 509 -25.88 15.39 66.36
N GLU A 510 -26.30 16.62 66.70
CA GLU A 510 -27.08 16.91 67.91
C GLU A 510 -28.45 16.21 67.87
N GLY A 511 -28.79 15.52 68.96
CA GLY A 511 -30.12 14.93 69.15
C GLY A 511 -30.17 13.57 69.85
N ASN A 512 -29.06 12.86 70.01
CA ASN A 512 -28.99 11.61 70.78
C ASN A 512 -27.70 11.57 71.63
N GLU A 513 -27.75 10.92 72.80
CA GLU A 513 -26.67 10.80 73.80
C GLU A 513 -25.32 10.35 73.20
N CYS A 514 -24.45 11.31 72.87
CA CYS A 514 -23.18 11.06 72.21
C CYS A 514 -21.99 11.48 73.07
N ALA A 515 -20.95 10.63 73.16
CA ALA A 515 -19.78 10.85 74.02
C ALA A 515 -18.69 11.78 73.43
N GLY A 516 -18.93 12.36 72.24
CA GLY A 516 -18.00 13.26 71.54
C GLY A 516 -17.54 12.74 70.17
N PRO A 517 -16.69 13.50 69.45
CA PRO A 517 -16.28 13.17 68.09
C PRO A 517 -15.33 11.96 68.02
N ALA A 518 -15.60 11.03 67.12
CA ALA A 518 -14.79 9.81 66.94
C ALA A 518 -13.50 10.10 66.18
N ARG A 519 -12.36 9.55 66.64
CA ARG A 519 -11.06 9.65 65.93
C ARG A 519 -10.73 8.32 65.28
N ILE A 520 -10.67 8.28 63.96
CA ILE A 520 -10.38 7.11 63.15
C ILE A 520 -8.96 7.24 62.62
N LYS A 521 -8.06 6.34 63.03
CA LYS A 521 -6.70 6.23 62.49
C LYS A 521 -6.66 5.15 61.41
N LEU A 522 -6.19 5.52 60.22
CA LEU A 522 -6.00 4.65 59.07
C LEU A 522 -4.51 4.56 58.78
N GLU A 523 -3.98 3.34 58.67
CA GLU A 523 -2.60 3.12 58.20
C GLU A 523 -2.66 2.48 56.81
N ALA A 524 -1.96 3.07 55.85
CA ALA A 524 -1.94 2.62 54.46
C ALA A 524 -0.50 2.60 53.94
N GLU A 525 -0.20 1.67 53.05
CA GLU A 525 1.05 1.68 52.28
C GLU A 525 0.85 2.53 51.03
N GLU A 526 1.66 3.57 50.90
CA GLU A 526 1.64 4.49 49.76
C GLU A 526 2.90 4.24 48.91
N ALA A 527 2.71 4.10 47.59
CA ALA A 527 3.81 3.99 46.65
C ALA A 527 4.40 5.39 46.42
N LEU A 528 5.64 5.61 46.87
CA LEU A 528 6.35 6.88 46.68
C LEU A 528 7.46 6.76 45.65
N MET A 529 7.57 7.78 44.80
CA MET A 529 8.58 7.87 43.75
C MET A 529 9.98 8.10 44.34
N ASP A 530 10.98 7.40 43.81
CA ASP A 530 12.41 7.56 44.14
C ASP A 530 13.04 8.63 43.23
N GLU A 531 13.29 9.82 43.79
CA GLU A 531 13.80 10.97 43.04
C GLU A 531 15.15 10.72 42.36
N ARG A 532 16.04 9.92 42.96
CA ARG A 532 17.35 9.61 42.35
C ARG A 532 17.18 8.79 41.08
N LYS A 533 16.24 7.84 41.08
CA LYS A 533 15.92 7.05 39.89
C LYS A 533 15.16 7.86 38.85
N SER A 534 14.29 8.77 39.29
CA SER A 534 13.62 9.72 38.40
C SER A 534 14.63 10.56 37.62
N GLN A 535 15.66 11.09 38.30
CA GLN A 535 16.74 11.85 37.64
C GLN A 535 17.53 10.98 36.66
N CYS A 536 17.94 9.77 37.05
CA CYS A 536 18.64 8.86 36.13
C CYS A 536 17.78 8.50 34.90
N ILE A 537 16.45 8.38 35.03
CA ILE A 537 15.54 8.16 33.91
C ILE A 537 15.55 9.37 32.96
N GLN A 538 15.56 10.59 33.49
CA GLN A 538 15.67 11.80 32.65
C GLN A 538 17.00 11.84 31.89
N ASP A 539 18.12 11.55 32.56
CA ASP A 539 19.45 11.52 31.93
C ASP A 539 19.52 10.46 30.82
N ARG A 540 19.00 9.25 31.06
CA ARG A 540 18.94 8.19 30.04
C ARG A 540 17.98 8.50 28.89
N ARG A 541 16.88 9.23 29.13
CA ARG A 541 16.01 9.73 28.07
C ARG A 541 16.75 10.73 27.18
N GLY A 542 17.56 11.61 27.76
CA GLY A 542 18.42 12.54 27.02
C GLY A 542 19.43 11.80 26.13
N GLN A 543 20.15 10.81 26.68
CA GLN A 543 21.08 10.00 25.90
C GLN A 543 20.40 9.22 24.75
N CYS A 544 19.20 8.68 24.98
CA CYS A 544 18.41 8.07 23.91
C CYS A 544 18.07 9.07 22.79
N GLN A 545 17.73 10.32 23.14
CA GLN A 545 17.41 11.37 22.19
C GLN A 545 18.63 11.77 21.35
N GLU A 546 19.80 11.90 21.97
CA GLU A 546 21.08 12.17 21.29
C GLU A 546 21.43 11.06 20.30
N LEU A 547 21.40 9.80 20.74
CA LEU A 547 21.68 8.64 19.89
C LEU A 547 20.70 8.51 18.72
N VAL A 548 19.41 8.79 18.94
CA VAL A 548 18.42 8.85 17.85
C VAL A 548 18.73 9.99 16.88
N GLY A 549 19.14 11.16 17.40
CA GLY A 549 19.62 12.27 16.59
C GLY A 549 20.78 11.86 15.67
N GLU A 550 21.79 11.18 16.22
CA GLU A 550 22.95 10.68 15.46
C GLU A 550 22.58 9.64 14.40
N LEU A 551 21.64 8.74 14.70
CA LEU A 551 21.15 7.73 13.76
C LEU A 551 20.31 8.30 12.61
N LEU A 552 19.77 9.51 12.77
CA LEU A 552 18.97 10.22 11.76
C LEU A 552 19.80 11.16 10.89
N VAL A 553 21.09 11.35 11.20
CA VAL A 553 21.99 12.19 10.38
C VAL A 553 22.21 11.52 9.02
N MET A 554 22.22 12.33 7.96
CA MET A 554 22.54 11.87 6.61
C MET A 554 23.95 11.26 6.55
N PRO A 555 24.20 10.23 5.73
CA PRO A 555 25.55 9.69 5.53
C PRO A 555 26.53 10.79 5.12
N ARG A 556 27.76 10.72 5.64
CA ARG A 556 28.80 11.71 5.32
C ARG A 556 29.09 11.75 3.82
N ASN A 557 29.50 12.92 3.31
CA ASN A 557 29.88 13.10 1.91
C ASN A 557 30.94 12.09 1.44
N SER A 558 31.85 11.66 2.33
CA SER A 558 32.85 10.61 2.06
C SER A 558 32.21 9.26 1.71
N CYS A 559 31.14 8.86 2.41
CA CYS A 559 30.41 7.62 2.18
C CYS A 559 29.64 7.66 0.85
N VAL A 560 29.01 8.81 0.56
CA VAL A 560 28.33 9.03 -0.73
C VAL A 560 29.33 8.97 -1.89
N LYS A 561 30.48 9.64 -1.76
CA LYS A 561 31.57 9.61 -2.74
C LYS A 561 32.09 8.18 -2.95
N ALA A 562 32.35 7.44 -1.87
CA ALA A 562 32.81 6.05 -1.95
C ALA A 562 31.80 5.15 -2.67
N THR A 563 30.50 5.32 -2.42
CA THR A 563 29.43 4.56 -3.08
C THR A 563 29.43 4.78 -4.59
N ILE A 564 29.55 6.03 -5.04
CA ILE A 564 29.61 6.39 -6.47
C ILE A 564 30.88 5.81 -7.11
N LEU A 565 32.02 5.92 -6.43
CA LEU A 565 33.30 5.38 -6.92
C LEU A 565 33.29 3.86 -7.04
N ILE A 566 32.65 3.16 -6.10
CA ILE A 566 32.48 1.70 -6.18
C ILE A 566 31.64 1.35 -7.40
N GLU A 567 30.52 2.06 -7.62
CA GLU A 567 29.63 1.83 -8.75
C GLU A 567 30.36 2.00 -10.09
N ASP A 568 31.03 3.14 -10.29
CA ASP A 568 31.73 3.46 -11.55
C ASP A 568 32.90 2.51 -11.82
N ASN A 569 33.73 2.23 -10.80
CA ASN A 569 34.87 1.33 -10.96
C ASN A 569 34.43 -0.12 -11.18
N THR A 570 33.33 -0.56 -10.57
CA THR A 570 32.79 -1.91 -10.81
C THR A 570 32.28 -2.06 -12.24
N LYS A 571 31.60 -1.04 -12.79
CA LYS A 571 31.17 -1.03 -14.20
C LYS A 571 32.37 -1.13 -15.15
N ARG A 572 33.39 -0.29 -14.94
CA ARG A 572 34.64 -0.31 -15.74
C ARG A 572 35.35 -1.66 -15.69
N LEU A 573 35.34 -2.33 -14.54
CA LEU A 573 35.97 -3.65 -14.36
C LEU A 573 35.23 -4.78 -15.08
N ILE A 574 33.91 -4.66 -15.25
CA ILE A 574 33.08 -5.66 -15.94
C ILE A 574 33.11 -5.44 -17.45
N ASP A 575 33.17 -4.19 -17.90
CA ASP A 575 33.27 -3.84 -19.32
C ASP A 575 34.58 -4.34 -19.97
N ASP A 576 35.58 -4.74 -19.18
CA ASP A 576 36.79 -5.43 -19.68
C ASP A 576 36.52 -6.95 -19.83
N PRO A 577 36.30 -7.46 -21.06
CA PRO A 577 35.92 -8.85 -21.27
C PRO A 577 37.03 -9.84 -20.89
N MET A 578 38.31 -9.43 -20.90
CA MET A 578 39.44 -10.30 -20.56
C MET A 578 39.56 -10.54 -19.05
N ARG A 579 38.98 -9.64 -18.23
CA ARG A 579 39.14 -9.64 -16.78
C ARG A 579 37.83 -9.80 -16.01
N SER A 580 36.69 -9.55 -16.65
CA SER A 580 35.34 -9.68 -16.09
C SER A 580 35.13 -10.94 -15.25
N LYS A 581 35.58 -12.11 -15.73
CA LYS A 581 35.47 -13.39 -14.98
C LYS A 581 36.24 -13.35 -13.66
N MET A 582 37.53 -12.97 -13.70
CA MET A 582 38.38 -12.90 -12.51
C MET A 582 37.87 -11.84 -11.52
N VAL A 583 37.36 -10.71 -12.03
CA VAL A 583 36.75 -9.64 -11.23
C VAL A 583 35.54 -10.18 -10.49
N ILE A 584 34.62 -10.85 -11.17
CA ILE A 584 33.39 -11.41 -10.58
C ILE A 584 33.75 -12.40 -9.47
N GLU A 585 34.63 -13.36 -9.76
CA GLU A 585 35.03 -14.38 -8.79
C GLU A 585 35.72 -13.75 -7.57
N THR A 586 36.62 -12.78 -7.80
CA THR A 586 37.40 -12.13 -6.74
C THR A 586 36.53 -11.20 -5.87
N LEU A 587 35.65 -10.41 -6.49
CA LEU A 587 34.76 -9.51 -5.75
C LEU A 587 33.69 -10.28 -5.00
N LEU A 588 33.00 -11.24 -5.62
CA LEU A 588 31.97 -12.02 -4.93
C LEU A 588 32.56 -12.88 -3.81
N SER A 589 33.73 -13.50 -4.01
CA SER A 589 34.43 -14.21 -2.94
C SER A 589 34.87 -13.29 -1.79
N TRP A 590 35.24 -12.04 -2.10
CA TRP A 590 35.58 -11.08 -1.06
C TRP A 590 34.33 -10.60 -0.31
N LEU A 591 33.22 -10.36 -1.02
CA LEU A 591 31.93 -9.98 -0.44
C LEU A 591 31.30 -11.12 0.36
N SER A 592 31.61 -12.38 0.03
CA SER A 592 31.11 -13.57 0.75
C SER A 592 31.84 -13.83 2.07
N LYS A 593 32.94 -13.14 2.37
CA LYS A 593 33.55 -13.25 3.70
C LYS A 593 32.57 -12.79 4.78
N SER A 594 32.38 -13.59 5.83
CA SER A 594 31.37 -13.35 6.88
C SER A 594 31.40 -11.93 7.45
N GLU A 595 32.60 -11.39 7.70
CA GLU A 595 32.79 -10.01 8.19
C GLU A 595 32.18 -8.97 7.24
N ASN A 596 32.51 -9.06 5.95
CA ASN A 596 32.02 -8.14 4.92
C ASN A 596 30.53 -8.33 4.65
N TYR A 597 30.10 -9.60 4.58
CA TYR A 597 28.70 -9.93 4.31
C TYR A 597 27.78 -9.39 5.40
N SER A 598 28.17 -9.50 6.68
CA SER A 598 27.38 -8.97 7.80
C SER A 598 27.23 -7.44 7.77
N GLN A 599 28.25 -6.73 7.30
CA GLN A 599 28.24 -5.27 7.14
C GLN A 599 27.32 -4.85 5.98
N LEU A 600 27.36 -5.58 4.87
CA LEU A 600 26.53 -5.34 3.69
C LEU A 600 25.08 -5.75 3.89
N ASN A 601 24.85 -6.81 4.65
CA ASN A 601 23.52 -7.33 4.96
C ASN A 601 22.98 -6.86 6.33
N GLY A 602 23.59 -5.80 6.88
CA GLY A 602 23.19 -5.22 8.17
C GLY A 602 22.01 -4.25 8.09
N SER A 603 21.68 -3.61 9.21
CA SER A 603 20.61 -2.60 9.30
C SER A 603 20.95 -1.26 8.64
N PHE A 604 22.21 -1.04 8.26
CA PHE A 604 22.64 0.18 7.58
C PHE A 604 22.23 0.17 6.11
N CYS A 605 21.25 1.02 5.76
CA CYS A 605 20.59 0.99 4.46
C CYS A 605 21.52 1.27 3.27
N THR A 606 22.52 2.16 3.44
CA THR A 606 23.44 2.52 2.35
C THR A 606 24.30 1.33 1.92
N ALA A 607 24.85 0.57 2.88
CA ALA A 607 25.64 -0.63 2.58
C ALA A 607 24.78 -1.72 1.92
N ASN A 608 23.54 -1.91 2.39
CA ASN A 608 22.60 -2.88 1.81
C ASN A 608 22.19 -2.51 0.38
N HIS A 609 21.95 -1.23 0.13
CA HIS A 609 21.65 -0.74 -1.21
C HIS A 609 22.85 -0.90 -2.14
N LEU A 610 24.05 -0.51 -1.69
CA LEU A 610 25.28 -0.67 -2.45
C LEU A 610 25.54 -2.13 -2.83
N PHE A 611 25.32 -3.08 -1.91
CA PHE A 611 25.47 -4.50 -2.20
C PHE A 611 24.56 -4.94 -3.36
N LYS A 612 23.29 -4.52 -3.35
CA LYS A 612 22.33 -4.81 -4.43
C LYS A 612 22.75 -4.18 -5.75
N THR A 613 23.16 -2.91 -5.73
CA THR A 613 23.64 -2.20 -6.93
C THR A 613 24.85 -2.90 -7.54
N VAL A 614 25.81 -3.34 -6.72
CA VAL A 614 26.98 -4.09 -7.18
C VAL A 614 26.58 -5.45 -7.76
N LEU A 615 25.62 -6.16 -7.15
CA LEU A 615 25.09 -7.41 -7.71
C LEU A 615 24.39 -7.22 -9.05
N GLU A 616 23.61 -6.13 -9.21
CA GLU A 616 22.97 -5.75 -10.47
C GLU A 616 24.01 -5.50 -11.55
N ILE A 617 25.06 -4.73 -11.24
CA ILE A 617 26.17 -4.43 -12.15
C ILE A 617 26.93 -5.72 -12.52
N LEU A 618 27.24 -6.58 -11.55
CA LEU A 618 27.89 -7.88 -11.80
C LEU A 618 27.04 -8.80 -12.69
N SER A 619 25.71 -8.74 -12.57
CA SER A 619 24.79 -9.56 -13.37
C SER A 619 24.72 -9.16 -14.85
N THR A 620 25.15 -7.95 -15.22
CA THR A 620 25.17 -7.51 -16.64
C THR A 620 26.38 -8.00 -17.41
N SER A 621 27.31 -8.72 -16.77
CA SER A 621 28.47 -9.28 -17.45
C SER A 621 28.11 -10.40 -18.42
N ASP A 622 28.86 -10.50 -19.53
CA ASP A 622 28.79 -11.63 -20.45
C ASP A 622 29.25 -12.96 -19.82
N GLN A 623 29.90 -12.94 -18.66
CA GLN A 623 30.40 -14.11 -17.93
C GLN A 623 29.31 -14.76 -17.05
N VAL A 624 28.19 -15.14 -17.67
CA VAL A 624 27.00 -15.66 -16.99
C VAL A 624 27.29 -16.90 -16.13
N ASP A 625 28.10 -17.84 -16.63
CA ASP A 625 28.43 -19.08 -15.92
C ASP A 625 29.24 -18.81 -14.64
N ALA A 626 30.28 -17.97 -14.74
CA ALA A 626 31.12 -17.62 -13.59
C ALA A 626 30.32 -16.87 -12.51
N TYR A 627 29.47 -15.93 -12.93
CA TYR A 627 28.61 -15.19 -12.02
C TYR A 627 27.66 -16.09 -11.24
N ASN A 628 26.90 -16.96 -11.92
CA ASN A 628 25.93 -17.83 -11.25
C ASN A 628 26.62 -18.83 -10.31
N HIS A 629 27.80 -19.35 -10.69
CA HIS A 629 28.58 -20.22 -9.83
C HIS A 629 29.07 -19.49 -8.57
N SER A 630 29.60 -18.28 -8.71
CA SER A 630 30.02 -17.47 -7.56
C SER A 630 28.86 -17.13 -6.62
N ILE A 631 27.68 -16.77 -7.14
CA ILE A 631 26.49 -16.46 -6.32
C ILE A 631 25.99 -17.68 -5.56
N ILE A 632 25.98 -18.87 -6.18
CA ILE A 632 25.60 -20.11 -5.50
C ILE A 632 26.58 -20.41 -4.37
N ASN A 633 27.88 -20.23 -4.58
CA ASN A 633 28.87 -20.39 -3.51
C ASN A 633 28.60 -19.45 -2.33
N VAL A 634 28.25 -18.18 -2.58
CA VAL A 634 27.85 -17.25 -1.51
C VAL A 634 26.60 -17.75 -0.77
N CYS A 635 25.61 -18.26 -1.49
CA CYS A 635 24.40 -18.84 -0.89
C CYS A 635 24.69 -20.09 -0.04
N LEU A 636 25.69 -20.89 -0.41
CA LEU A 636 26.10 -22.06 0.34
C LEU A 636 26.88 -21.70 1.60
N GLU A 637 27.69 -20.64 1.55
CA GLU A 637 28.42 -20.10 2.71
C GLU A 637 27.47 -19.41 3.70
N HIS A 638 26.43 -18.72 3.19
CA HIS A 638 25.44 -17.98 3.98
C HIS A 638 24.01 -18.34 3.54
N PRO A 639 23.41 -19.43 4.02
CA PRO A 639 22.07 -19.88 3.60
C PRO A 639 20.95 -18.83 3.73
N GLU A 640 21.05 -17.94 4.72
CA GLU A 640 20.12 -16.82 4.93
C GLU A 640 20.13 -15.80 3.78
N SER A 641 21.22 -15.75 3.01
CA SER A 641 21.40 -14.85 1.87
C SER A 641 20.50 -15.19 0.68
N VAL A 642 19.97 -16.42 0.61
CA VAL A 642 19.16 -16.90 -0.53
C VAL A 642 17.95 -16.02 -0.80
N GLN A 643 17.32 -15.45 0.24
CA GLN A 643 16.19 -14.54 0.07
C GLN A 643 16.57 -13.26 -0.69
N ILE A 644 17.82 -12.82 -0.56
CA ILE A 644 18.34 -11.58 -1.15
C ILE A 644 18.99 -11.86 -2.50
N LEU A 645 19.70 -12.98 -2.63
CA LEU A 645 20.51 -13.31 -3.79
C LEU A 645 19.74 -14.05 -4.89
N SER A 646 18.71 -14.84 -4.55
CA SER A 646 17.94 -15.62 -5.53
C SER A 646 17.26 -14.81 -6.65
N PRO A 647 16.89 -13.51 -6.49
CA PRO A 647 16.39 -12.70 -7.60
C PRO A 647 17.44 -12.42 -8.68
N TYR A 648 18.73 -12.45 -8.33
CA TYR A 648 19.84 -12.19 -9.25
C TYR A 648 20.40 -13.46 -9.90
N LEU A 649 19.95 -14.64 -9.45
CA LEU A 649 20.32 -15.91 -10.05
C LEU A 649 19.53 -16.16 -11.34
N SER A 650 20.22 -16.49 -12.42
CA SER A 650 19.62 -16.82 -13.73
C SER A 650 20.27 -18.08 -14.33
N PRO A 651 20.02 -19.27 -13.74
CA PRO A 651 20.69 -20.50 -14.16
C PRO A 651 20.30 -20.90 -15.58
N CYS A 652 19.11 -20.54 -16.06
CA CYS A 652 18.65 -20.83 -17.42
C CYS A 652 19.43 -20.10 -18.52
N SER A 653 20.16 -19.04 -18.16
CA SER A 653 21.03 -18.31 -19.09
C SER A 653 22.42 -18.95 -19.21
N CYS A 654 22.76 -19.91 -18.35
CA CYS A 654 24.05 -20.58 -18.35
C CYS A 654 24.19 -21.60 -19.49
N THR A 655 25.42 -22.02 -19.75
CA THR A 655 25.69 -23.16 -20.62
C THR A 655 25.06 -24.45 -20.08
N ALA A 656 24.84 -25.44 -20.95
CA ALA A 656 24.22 -26.70 -20.53
C ALA A 656 25.04 -27.46 -19.46
N GLU A 657 26.36 -27.40 -19.54
CA GLU A 657 27.27 -28.00 -18.56
C GLU A 657 27.19 -27.26 -17.22
N CYS A 658 27.25 -25.93 -17.25
CA CYS A 658 27.14 -25.12 -16.04
C CYS A 658 25.76 -25.29 -15.37
N PHE A 659 24.66 -25.31 -16.13
CA PHE A 659 23.32 -25.55 -15.58
C PHE A 659 23.25 -26.85 -14.76
N LEU A 660 23.81 -27.94 -15.30
CA LEU A 660 23.80 -29.24 -14.63
C LEU A 660 24.69 -29.24 -13.40
N ASP A 661 25.88 -28.65 -13.49
CA ASP A 661 26.81 -28.54 -12.36
C ASP A 661 26.20 -27.75 -11.20
N LEU A 662 25.54 -26.62 -11.50
CA LEU A 662 24.84 -25.81 -10.50
C LEU A 662 23.66 -26.56 -9.87
N TYR A 663 22.86 -27.25 -10.67
CA TYR A 663 21.72 -28.04 -10.18
C TYR A 663 22.20 -29.17 -9.25
N LYS A 664 23.25 -29.89 -9.65
CA LYS A 664 23.89 -30.94 -8.87
C LYS A 664 24.49 -30.42 -7.57
N THR A 665 25.14 -29.26 -7.62
CA THR A 665 25.70 -28.61 -6.44
C THR A 665 24.62 -28.30 -5.41
N ILE A 666 23.49 -27.70 -5.82
CA ILE A 666 22.38 -27.41 -4.91
C ILE A 666 21.76 -28.69 -4.34
N CYS A 667 21.54 -29.71 -5.18
CA CYS A 667 20.98 -30.99 -4.73
C CYS A 667 21.89 -31.67 -3.69
N SER A 668 23.21 -31.69 -3.92
CA SER A 668 24.17 -32.31 -3.00
C SER A 668 24.39 -31.54 -1.70
N LYS A 669 24.03 -30.25 -1.66
CA LYS A 669 24.21 -29.36 -0.52
C LYS A 669 22.89 -28.93 0.14
N GLN A 670 21.81 -29.67 -0.12
CA GLN A 670 20.48 -29.37 0.40
C GLN A 670 20.43 -29.29 1.94
N MET A 671 21.20 -30.12 2.64
CA MET A 671 21.29 -30.09 4.10
C MET A 671 21.99 -28.84 4.63
N THR A 672 22.93 -28.27 3.87
CA THR A 672 23.65 -27.03 4.24
C THR A 672 22.75 -25.81 4.05
N LEU A 673 21.98 -25.76 2.96
CA LEU A 673 21.05 -24.67 2.68
C LEU A 673 19.82 -24.72 3.59
N GLY A 674 19.37 -25.92 3.94
CA GLY A 674 18.11 -26.15 4.61
C GLY A 674 16.92 -26.13 3.62
N PRO A 675 15.72 -26.55 4.08
CA PRO A 675 14.62 -26.90 3.19
C PRO A 675 14.10 -25.72 2.36
N MET A 676 13.84 -24.59 3.01
CA MET A 676 13.26 -23.41 2.36
C MET A 676 14.22 -22.75 1.36
N ALA A 677 15.50 -22.63 1.72
CA ALA A 677 16.51 -22.06 0.83
C ALA A 677 16.74 -22.96 -0.39
N THR A 678 16.78 -24.29 -0.19
CA THR A 678 16.88 -25.27 -1.27
C THR A 678 15.70 -25.16 -2.23
N PHE A 679 14.47 -25.08 -1.72
CA PHE A 679 13.26 -24.88 -2.54
C PHE A 679 13.35 -23.60 -3.38
N VAL A 680 13.70 -22.46 -2.76
CA VAL A 680 13.80 -21.17 -3.46
C VAL A 680 14.84 -21.23 -4.59
N MET A 681 16.01 -21.82 -4.32
CA MET A 681 17.08 -21.94 -5.32
C MET A 681 16.67 -22.87 -6.47
N LEU A 682 16.12 -24.05 -6.18
CA LEU A 682 15.68 -24.99 -7.20
C LEU A 682 14.52 -24.45 -8.04
N SER A 683 13.65 -23.60 -7.49
CA SER A 683 12.56 -22.96 -8.24
C SER A 683 13.03 -22.05 -9.37
N LYS A 684 14.31 -21.64 -9.37
CA LYS A 684 14.94 -20.84 -10.43
C LYS A 684 15.36 -21.67 -11.65
N PHE A 685 15.40 -23.00 -11.53
CA PHE A 685 15.79 -23.90 -12.61
C PHE A 685 14.57 -24.25 -13.45
N ASP A 686 14.36 -23.54 -14.57
CA ASP A 686 13.35 -23.92 -15.56
C ASP A 686 13.84 -25.12 -16.38
N ILE A 687 13.67 -26.32 -15.80
CA ILE A 687 14.02 -27.59 -16.44
C ILE A 687 13.27 -27.75 -17.77
N LYS A 688 12.00 -27.32 -17.85
CA LYS A 688 11.22 -27.46 -19.08
C LYS A 688 11.83 -26.64 -20.22
N SER A 689 12.15 -25.37 -19.96
CA SER A 689 12.82 -24.51 -20.94
C SER A 689 14.20 -25.04 -21.30
N TRP A 690 14.99 -25.46 -20.30
CA TRP A 690 16.32 -26.05 -20.52
C TRP A 690 16.24 -27.29 -21.41
N LEU A 691 15.28 -28.19 -21.15
CA LEU A 691 15.04 -29.41 -21.93
C LEU A 691 14.61 -29.14 -23.38
N ASN A 692 13.93 -28.02 -23.64
CA ASN A 692 13.44 -27.66 -24.99
C ASN A 692 14.43 -26.82 -25.83
N THR A 693 15.26 -25.98 -25.20
CA THR A 693 15.94 -24.88 -25.92
C THR A 693 17.32 -25.24 -26.49
N ASN A 694 18.11 -26.05 -25.79
CA ASN A 694 19.51 -26.30 -26.18
C ASN A 694 19.66 -27.43 -27.24
N SER A 695 20.28 -27.09 -28.37
CA SER A 695 20.51 -27.91 -29.58
C SER A 695 21.75 -28.83 -29.53
N ASN A 696 22.52 -28.80 -28.44
CA ASN A 696 23.77 -29.57 -28.25
C ASN A 696 23.67 -30.64 -27.14
N LYS A 697 22.52 -31.28 -26.97
CA LYS A 697 22.31 -32.19 -25.83
C LYS A 697 22.72 -33.62 -26.15
N THR A 698 23.70 -34.12 -25.40
CA THR A 698 24.05 -35.54 -25.39
C THR A 698 23.08 -36.29 -24.49
N LYS A 699 22.72 -37.53 -24.86
CA LYS A 699 21.92 -38.46 -24.02
C LYS A 699 22.44 -38.52 -22.57
N LYS A 700 23.76 -38.42 -22.42
CA LYS A 700 24.48 -38.38 -21.14
C LYS A 700 24.05 -37.23 -20.21
N ALA A 701 23.88 -36.02 -20.74
CA ALA A 701 23.50 -34.84 -19.95
C ALA A 701 22.09 -34.98 -19.32
N TYR A 702 21.16 -35.62 -20.05
CA TYR A 702 19.83 -35.91 -19.53
C TYR A 702 19.83 -37.00 -18.47
N HIS A 703 20.60 -38.07 -18.70
CA HIS A 703 20.74 -39.14 -17.72
C HIS A 703 21.35 -38.60 -16.42
N GLU A 704 22.33 -37.70 -16.52
CA GLU A 704 22.93 -37.06 -15.34
C GLU A 704 21.92 -36.19 -14.59
N LEU A 705 21.03 -35.45 -15.28
CA LEU A 705 19.97 -34.69 -14.62
C LEU A 705 19.01 -35.61 -13.86
N ILE A 706 18.51 -36.68 -14.51
CA ILE A 706 17.59 -37.65 -13.91
C ILE A 706 18.21 -38.31 -12.69
N VAL A 707 19.46 -38.80 -12.82
CA VAL A 707 20.18 -39.41 -11.70
C VAL A 707 20.36 -38.41 -10.57
N THR A 708 20.68 -37.16 -10.87
CA THR A 708 20.83 -36.10 -9.85
C THR A 708 19.51 -35.84 -9.11
N THR A 709 18.39 -35.71 -9.82
CA THR A 709 17.06 -35.54 -9.22
C THR A 709 16.68 -36.76 -8.38
N CYS A 710 16.95 -37.98 -8.85
CA CYS A 710 16.71 -39.21 -8.10
C CYS A 710 17.55 -39.28 -6.82
N LEU A 711 18.84 -38.98 -6.90
CA LEU A 711 19.74 -38.98 -5.74
C LEU A 711 19.38 -37.87 -4.75
N ALA A 712 18.78 -36.76 -5.17
CA ALA A 712 18.35 -35.71 -4.26
C ALA A 712 17.24 -36.17 -3.29
N PHE A 713 16.41 -37.15 -3.69
CA PHE A 713 15.42 -37.74 -2.76
C PHE A 713 16.08 -38.50 -1.59
N LYS A 714 17.34 -38.93 -1.75
CA LYS A 714 18.08 -39.60 -0.68
C LYS A 714 18.22 -38.71 0.55
N ASP A 715 18.64 -37.45 0.41
CA ASP A 715 18.89 -36.63 1.60
C ASP A 715 17.60 -36.02 2.20
N ILE A 716 16.45 -36.17 1.53
CA ILE A 716 15.12 -35.87 2.11
C ILE A 716 14.68 -36.97 3.08
N GLY A 717 15.07 -38.22 2.82
CA GLY A 717 14.80 -39.37 3.68
C GLY A 717 13.44 -40.04 3.49
N LYS A 718 13.26 -41.16 4.20
CA LYS A 718 12.10 -42.06 4.08
C LYS A 718 10.79 -41.45 4.59
N GLU A 719 10.87 -40.65 5.63
CA GLU A 719 9.75 -39.93 6.23
C GLU A 719 10.10 -38.44 6.23
N PRO A 720 9.77 -37.70 5.15
CA PRO A 720 10.10 -36.29 5.05
C PRO A 720 9.37 -35.50 6.14
N ASP A 721 10.13 -34.70 6.88
CA ASP A 721 9.56 -33.69 7.78
C ASP A 721 8.69 -32.70 7.00
N LYS A 722 7.69 -32.10 7.67
CA LYS A 722 6.81 -31.08 7.06
C LYS A 722 7.57 -29.91 6.43
N SER A 723 8.76 -29.61 6.91
CA SER A 723 9.62 -28.56 6.34
C SER A 723 10.17 -28.93 4.95
N ASN A 724 10.32 -30.21 4.64
CA ASN A 724 10.86 -30.74 3.38
C ASN A 724 9.77 -31.04 2.33
N GLU A 725 8.48 -30.95 2.68
CA GLU A 725 7.36 -31.28 1.81
C GLU A 725 7.39 -30.47 0.49
N LEU A 726 7.62 -29.15 0.58
CA LEU A 726 7.71 -28.26 -0.57
C LEU A 726 8.88 -28.61 -1.51
N THR A 727 10.04 -28.95 -0.94
CA THR A 727 11.23 -29.35 -1.70
C THR A 727 11.02 -30.71 -2.36
N MET A 728 10.37 -31.64 -1.65
CA MET A 728 10.01 -32.96 -2.17
C MET A 728 9.04 -32.85 -3.35
N ASP A 729 8.00 -32.03 -3.24
CA ASP A 729 7.03 -31.80 -4.32
C ASP A 729 7.68 -31.15 -5.55
N LEU A 730 8.64 -30.26 -5.34
CA LEU A 730 9.40 -29.66 -6.42
C LEU A 730 10.23 -30.70 -7.18
N PHE A 731 10.94 -31.60 -6.48
CA PHE A 731 11.68 -32.69 -7.13
C PHE A 731 10.75 -33.68 -7.86
N ARG A 732 9.57 -33.99 -7.30
CA ARG A 732 8.55 -34.80 -8.01
C ARG A 732 8.17 -34.16 -9.33
N ARG A 733 7.93 -32.84 -9.32
CA ARG A 733 7.59 -32.08 -10.52
C ARG A 733 8.75 -32.05 -11.52
N HIS A 734 9.99 -31.91 -11.05
CA HIS A 734 11.18 -31.97 -11.90
C HIS A 734 11.29 -33.33 -12.61
N LEU A 735 11.15 -34.43 -11.87
CA LEU A 735 11.18 -35.79 -12.42
C LEU A 735 10.05 -36.02 -13.44
N GLN A 736 8.84 -35.52 -13.18
CA GLN A 736 7.72 -35.58 -14.13
C GLN A 736 8.04 -34.83 -15.44
N ILE A 737 8.62 -33.62 -15.35
CA ILE A 737 9.00 -32.83 -16.51
C ILE A 737 10.12 -33.52 -17.30
N GLU A 738 11.09 -34.11 -16.61
CA GLU A 738 12.20 -34.86 -17.21
C GLU A 738 11.73 -36.07 -18.01
N LEU A 739 10.72 -36.80 -17.51
CA LEU A 739 10.13 -37.99 -18.15
C LEU A 739 9.08 -37.66 -19.23
N ALA A 740 8.39 -36.51 -19.14
CA ALA A 740 7.35 -36.09 -20.08
C ALA A 740 7.88 -35.47 -21.38
N ALA A 741 9.20 -35.33 -21.55
CA ALA A 741 9.78 -34.64 -22.70
C ALA A 741 9.55 -35.41 -24.03
N PRO A 742 8.99 -34.77 -25.08
CA PRO A 742 8.48 -35.44 -26.28
C PRO A 742 9.53 -36.05 -27.22
N ILE A 743 10.83 -35.87 -26.95
CA ILE A 743 11.93 -36.21 -27.86
C ILE A 743 12.51 -37.63 -27.58
N ARG A 744 12.00 -38.38 -26.60
CA ARG A 744 12.76 -39.50 -26.00
C ARG A 744 12.15 -40.89 -26.19
N GLU A 745 13.04 -41.87 -26.41
CA GLU A 745 12.74 -43.30 -26.35
C GLU A 745 12.51 -43.68 -24.89
N LYS A 746 11.24 -43.70 -24.49
CA LYS A 746 10.75 -43.95 -23.12
C LYS A 746 11.40 -45.12 -22.32
N PRO A 747 11.94 -46.22 -22.88
CA PRO A 747 12.41 -47.34 -22.07
C PRO A 747 13.66 -47.05 -21.22
N ASP A 748 14.64 -46.33 -21.77
CA ASP A 748 15.96 -46.21 -21.14
C ASP A 748 15.96 -45.27 -19.94
N GLU A 749 15.26 -44.14 -20.02
CA GLU A 749 15.11 -43.20 -18.91
C GLU A 749 14.22 -43.78 -17.79
N LEU A 750 13.19 -44.56 -18.15
CA LEU A 750 12.38 -45.27 -17.16
C LEU A 750 13.19 -46.34 -16.44
N PHE A 751 14.03 -47.09 -17.16
CA PHE A 751 14.95 -48.04 -16.56
C PHE A 751 15.92 -47.35 -15.59
N LEU A 752 16.45 -46.18 -15.96
CA LEU A 752 17.35 -45.40 -15.11
C LEU A 752 16.69 -44.97 -13.81
N VAL A 753 15.44 -44.49 -13.85
CA VAL A 753 14.70 -44.12 -12.62
C VAL A 753 14.40 -45.35 -11.78
N LEU A 754 13.96 -46.45 -12.40
CA LEU A 754 13.71 -47.73 -11.73
C LEU A 754 14.95 -48.24 -11.01
N GLU A 755 16.10 -48.25 -11.68
CA GLU A 755 17.38 -48.67 -11.12
C GLU A 755 17.74 -47.82 -9.88
N GLN A 756 17.65 -46.49 -9.98
CA GLN A 756 17.94 -45.61 -8.84
C GLN A 756 16.94 -45.78 -7.69
N PHE A 757 15.64 -45.90 -7.99
CA PHE A 757 14.62 -46.06 -6.96
C PHE A 757 14.76 -47.39 -6.22
N LEU A 758 15.08 -48.49 -6.94
CA LEU A 758 15.36 -49.78 -6.34
C LEU A 758 16.59 -49.72 -5.42
N ASN A 759 17.68 -49.10 -5.87
CA ASN A 759 18.89 -48.92 -5.06
C ASN A 759 18.59 -48.10 -3.78
N LEU A 760 17.84 -47.00 -3.89
CA LEU A 760 17.48 -46.16 -2.74
C LEU A 760 16.47 -46.82 -1.78
N MET A 761 15.64 -47.74 -2.27
CA MET A 761 14.77 -48.58 -1.45
C MET A 761 15.55 -49.65 -0.68
N ASP A 762 16.55 -50.27 -1.34
CA ASP A 762 17.44 -51.24 -0.70
C ASP A 762 18.24 -50.57 0.43
N GLU A 763 18.69 -49.33 0.21
CA GLU A 763 19.30 -48.49 1.26
C GLU A 763 18.30 -47.98 2.31
N ARG A 764 16.99 -48.19 2.12
CA ARG A 764 15.88 -47.75 2.99
C ARG A 764 15.78 -46.24 3.19
N VAL A 765 16.22 -45.46 2.21
CA VAL A 765 16.26 -43.98 2.29
C VAL A 765 15.13 -43.34 1.47
N LEU A 766 14.52 -44.06 0.53
CA LEU A 766 13.44 -43.53 -0.31
C LEU A 766 12.08 -43.53 0.42
N ALA A 767 11.33 -42.44 0.26
CA ALA A 767 9.97 -42.36 0.75
C ALA A 767 9.01 -43.27 -0.07
N PRO A 768 8.22 -44.16 0.57
CA PRO A 768 7.41 -45.15 -0.15
C PRO A 768 6.34 -44.59 -1.09
N ASN A 769 5.85 -43.37 -0.82
CA ASN A 769 4.86 -42.70 -1.66
C ASN A 769 5.39 -42.30 -3.04
N LEU A 770 6.71 -42.08 -3.17
CA LEU A 770 7.34 -41.78 -4.46
C LEU A 770 7.20 -42.92 -5.47
N TRP A 771 7.09 -44.16 -5.00
CA TRP A 771 6.83 -45.31 -5.87
C TRP A 771 5.45 -45.26 -6.53
N LEU A 772 4.42 -44.83 -5.78
CA LEU A 772 3.08 -44.66 -6.32
C LEU A 772 3.06 -43.53 -7.36
N ASP A 773 3.74 -42.43 -7.06
CA ASP A 773 3.86 -41.30 -7.98
C ASP A 773 4.59 -41.70 -9.27
N PHE A 774 5.65 -42.50 -9.17
CA PHE A 774 6.38 -43.00 -10.33
C PHE A 774 5.54 -43.97 -11.18
N LEU A 775 4.77 -44.86 -10.56
CA LEU A 775 3.85 -45.76 -11.25
C LEU A 775 2.70 -45.02 -11.97
N ILE A 776 2.33 -43.82 -11.52
CA ILE A 776 1.34 -42.96 -12.21
C ILE A 776 1.95 -42.29 -13.45
N ILE A 777 3.27 -42.10 -13.48
CA ILE A 777 3.98 -41.46 -14.61
C ILE A 777 4.23 -42.45 -15.75
N ILE A 778 4.43 -43.74 -15.43
CA ILE A 778 4.47 -44.86 -16.38
C ILE A 778 3.09 -45.09 -16.99
#